data_AF-A0A077HJK5-F1
#
_entry.id   AF-A0A077HJK5-F1
#
_cell.length_a   1.000
_cell.length_b   1.000
_cell.length_c   1.000
_cell.angle_alpha   90.00
_cell.angle_beta   90.00
_cell.angle_gamma   90.00
#
_symmetry.space_group_name_H-M   'P 1'
#
loop_
_entity.id
_entity.type
_entity.pdbx_description
1 polymer ?
#
loop_
_entity_poly.entity_id
_entity_poly.type
_entity_poly.pdbx_seq_one_letter_code
_entity_poly.pdbx_strand_id
1 'polypeptide(L)'
;MANDQKVRVGGRELTVSNLDKVLYPATGTTKADVMRYYQAVAEVLIPQARRRPVTRKRWPEGVEKQSFFRKDLEDSAPEWIATGTIQHTTSVNAYPLIDGSATLAWLAQVAALELHTPQWRFGEDGAPRNPDRLVLDLDPGPGVELRDTAEVALWCREILEDMGLTCVPVTSGSKGIHLYAGLDGASEADAVSKVAKTLAQHLERTHPDRVTADMSKARRKGKVFLDWSQNNGKKTTICPYSLRGRQQPTVAAPRTWDEIEDPKLRQLEFEEVMERVTDGLDPMADLGTHRDDKLATYRSMRDKRKTGEPVPDAAPQPREGEPIFVIGEHDASHLHWDFRLEHDGVLVSWAVPKGPPLETDKNRLAVQTEDHPIEYAEFEGTIPKGQYGAGTVKIWDIGTCEVEKWRANEIIVVLHGRGDGGLGGIPRRYALIRTEGKNWLLKLMRDQPLPARPLAPMLPTMATRGDITLDQHEGATFAFEMKWDGYRILADVGRDVRLVSRGGKDYTRLFPHASELSQMLADGGCVDGELVALGPDGRPDFSLLHNADRDGAHAHLRYMVFDLLRLGGRDLTAEPWSTRRELLGHMGDTEHVVVPPAYTGSFDHAWRAAEELGLEGVVAKRTDSAYAPGERSSAWLKVKRALHQEVVVVGVRTGKRDIASLLVAVPDDEGELRYAGRVGTGFSNAQLADIGAKLRRIQRATPPVDVPAEDARDAWWVIPEYVAEVQLAGATAEKKVRQASWRGWRDEKDPSEVRWEV
;
A
#
# COMPACT_ATOMS: atom_id res chain seq x y z
N MET A 1 49.35 13.28 31.75
CA MET A 1 48.76 14.51 31.18
C MET A 1 47.53 14.08 30.41
N ALA A 2 46.33 14.46 30.85
CA ALA A 2 45.11 14.11 30.13
C ALA A 2 45.13 14.84 28.78
N ASN A 3 45.07 14.10 27.69
CA ASN A 3 45.12 14.65 26.34
C ASN A 3 43.71 15.14 25.99
N ASP A 4 43.35 16.32 26.49
CA ASP A 4 42.07 16.96 26.19
C ASP A 4 42.03 17.32 24.70
N GLN A 5 40.99 16.88 24.01
CA GLN A 5 40.78 17.12 22.59
C GLN A 5 39.48 17.89 22.39
N LYS A 6 39.49 18.86 21.47
CA LYS A 6 38.29 19.56 21.05
C LYS A 6 37.71 18.87 19.82
N VAL A 7 36.45 18.45 19.91
CA VAL A 7 35.69 17.86 18.80
C VAL A 7 34.47 18.70 18.49
N ARG A 8 34.04 18.71 17.23
CA ARG A 8 32.81 19.38 16.81
C ARG A 8 31.73 18.34 16.50
N VAL A 9 30.62 18.39 17.23
CA VAL A 9 29.48 17.47 17.10
C VAL A 9 28.20 18.30 17.02
N GLY A 10 27.35 18.05 16.01
CA GLY A 10 26.08 18.77 15.86
C GLY A 10 26.22 20.30 15.82
N GLY A 11 27.31 20.81 15.24
CA GLY A 11 27.63 22.24 15.19
C GLY A 11 28.14 22.85 16.50
N ARG A 12 28.26 22.07 17.58
CA ARG A 12 28.79 22.51 18.89
C ARG A 12 30.22 22.01 19.10
N GLU A 13 31.03 22.80 19.80
CA GLU A 13 32.36 22.37 20.26
C GLU A 13 32.25 21.68 21.62
N LEU A 14 32.91 20.53 21.77
CA LEU A 14 32.95 19.72 22.98
C LEU A 14 34.41 19.37 23.30
N THR A 15 34.81 19.57 24.56
CA THR A 15 36.08 19.06 25.07
C THR A 15 35.89 17.63 25.56
N VAL A 16 36.62 16.70 24.94
CA VAL A 16 36.65 15.28 25.31
C VAL A 16 38.02 14.92 25.86
N SER A 17 38.07 13.93 26.75
CA SER A 17 39.30 13.54 27.45
C SER A 17 39.30 12.05 27.71
N ASN A 18 40.44 11.41 27.98
CA ASN A 18 40.50 9.99 28.37
C ASN A 18 39.66 9.05 27.49
N LEU A 19 39.72 9.22 26.16
CA LEU A 19 38.90 8.47 25.21
C LEU A 19 39.22 6.96 25.24
N ASP A 20 40.48 6.60 25.47
CA ASP A 20 40.95 5.21 25.59
C ASP A 20 40.59 4.55 26.93
N LYS A 21 39.88 5.27 27.83
CA LYS A 21 39.50 4.72 29.13
C LYS A 21 38.49 3.59 28.93
N VAL A 22 38.85 2.39 29.37
CA VAL A 22 37.98 1.22 29.35
C VAL A 22 36.84 1.40 30.35
N LEU A 23 35.59 1.41 29.86
CA LEU A 23 34.38 1.50 30.68
C LEU A 23 33.73 0.13 30.90
N TYR A 24 33.90 -0.81 29.97
CA TYR A 24 33.49 -2.21 30.12
C TYR A 24 34.71 -3.13 30.01
N PRO A 25 35.31 -3.56 31.14
CA PRO A 25 36.51 -4.39 31.12
C PRO A 25 36.36 -5.73 30.41
N ALA A 26 35.17 -6.35 30.47
CA ALA A 26 34.92 -7.67 29.89
C ALA A 26 35.04 -7.71 28.36
N THR A 27 34.72 -6.61 27.68
CA THR A 27 34.75 -6.46 26.22
C THR A 27 35.86 -5.52 25.74
N GLY A 28 36.54 -4.84 26.66
CA GLY A 28 37.52 -3.80 26.33
C GLY A 28 36.88 -2.50 25.82
N THR A 29 35.55 -2.35 25.90
CA THR A 29 34.83 -1.18 25.38
C THR A 29 35.28 0.10 26.08
N THR A 30 35.78 1.04 25.28
CA THR A 30 36.33 2.32 25.74
C THR A 30 35.28 3.42 25.79
N LYS A 31 35.64 4.57 26.37
CA LYS A 31 34.80 5.76 26.32
C LYS A 31 34.61 6.28 24.89
N ALA A 32 35.61 6.13 24.02
CA ALA A 32 35.49 6.43 22.59
C ALA A 32 34.39 5.59 21.94
N ASP A 33 34.31 4.30 22.26
CA ASP A 33 33.30 3.39 21.73
C ASP A 33 31.90 3.75 22.21
N VAL A 34 31.74 4.09 23.49
CA VAL A 34 30.47 4.60 24.04
C VAL A 34 30.04 5.90 23.34
N MET A 35 30.99 6.78 23.02
CA MET A 35 30.70 8.00 22.27
C MET A 35 30.28 7.70 20.83
N ARG A 36 31.00 6.79 20.15
CA ARG A 36 30.67 6.31 18.82
C ARG A 36 29.27 5.70 18.78
N TYR A 37 28.92 4.88 19.76
CA TYR A 37 27.60 4.30 19.92
C TYR A 37 26.50 5.37 19.93
N TYR A 38 26.60 6.31 20.87
CA TYR A 38 25.58 7.35 21.02
C TYR A 38 25.49 8.27 19.81
N GLN A 39 26.56 8.46 19.05
CA GLN A 39 26.49 9.15 17.76
C GLN A 39 25.79 8.32 16.68
N ALA A 40 26.07 7.01 16.62
CA ALA A 40 25.47 6.11 15.64
C ALA A 40 23.94 5.95 15.84
N VAL A 41 23.48 5.92 17.09
CA VAL A 41 22.05 5.78 17.41
C VAL A 41 21.34 7.11 17.64
N ALA A 42 21.99 8.25 17.37
CA ALA A 42 21.45 9.57 17.71
C ALA A 42 20.08 9.82 17.05
N GLU A 43 19.92 9.45 15.78
CA GLU A 43 18.70 9.71 15.01
C GLU A 43 17.48 8.96 15.57
N VAL A 44 17.68 7.77 16.15
CA VAL A 44 16.61 6.94 16.72
C VAL A 44 16.43 7.15 18.23
N LEU A 45 17.49 7.51 18.96
CA LEU A 45 17.43 7.76 20.41
C LEU A 45 16.82 9.12 20.73
N ILE A 46 17.23 10.18 20.01
CA ILE A 46 16.79 11.56 20.29
C ILE A 46 15.25 11.66 20.33
N PRO A 47 14.48 11.13 19.36
CA PRO A 47 13.01 11.14 19.43
C PRO A 47 12.43 10.58 20.74
N GLN A 48 13.08 9.55 21.30
CA GLN A 48 12.62 8.89 22.53
C GLN A 48 12.94 9.66 23.81
N ALA A 49 13.91 10.58 23.76
CA ALA A 49 14.41 11.37 24.89
C ALA A 49 14.14 12.88 24.79
N ARG A 50 13.73 13.37 23.61
CA ARG A 50 13.56 14.79 23.29
C ARG A 50 12.67 15.49 24.30
N ARG A 51 13.17 16.61 24.85
CA ARG A 51 12.51 17.42 25.89
C ARG A 51 12.09 16.65 27.17
N ARG A 52 12.57 15.43 27.39
CA ARG A 52 12.37 14.70 28.64
C ARG A 52 13.51 15.04 29.61
N PRO A 53 13.23 15.34 30.90
CA PRO A 53 14.28 15.56 31.89
C PRO A 53 15.09 14.28 32.12
N VAL A 54 16.37 14.28 31.74
CA VAL A 54 17.19 13.06 31.79
C VAL A 54 17.89 12.92 33.13
N THR A 55 17.55 11.85 33.86
CA THR A 55 18.35 11.39 34.99
C THR A 55 19.46 10.48 34.47
N ARG A 56 20.70 10.76 34.86
CA ARG A 56 21.88 10.05 34.35
C ARG A 56 22.43 9.13 35.44
N LYS A 57 22.82 7.91 35.08
CA LYS A 57 23.66 7.09 35.95
C LYS A 57 25.03 6.94 35.33
N ARG A 58 26.04 7.32 36.11
CA ARG A 58 27.41 7.52 35.63
C ARG A 58 28.36 6.47 36.20
N TRP A 59 29.31 6.03 35.38
CA TRP A 59 30.43 5.16 35.74
C TRP A 59 31.76 5.76 35.27
N PRO A 60 32.26 6.83 35.92
CA PRO A 60 33.48 7.48 35.46
C PRO A 60 34.72 6.57 35.44
N GLU A 61 34.74 5.55 36.29
CA GLU A 61 35.83 4.56 36.43
C GLU A 61 35.47 3.18 35.86
N GLY A 62 34.41 3.09 35.05
CA GLY A 62 33.94 1.83 34.45
C GLY A 62 32.98 1.02 35.32
N VAL A 63 32.34 0.03 34.72
CA VAL A 63 31.19 -0.72 35.27
C VAL A 63 31.49 -1.57 36.52
N GLU A 64 32.76 -1.93 36.73
CA GLU A 64 33.21 -2.66 37.93
C GLU A 64 33.43 -1.75 39.16
N LYS A 65 33.35 -0.42 38.97
CA LYS A 65 33.53 0.57 40.03
C LYS A 65 32.19 1.22 40.41
N GLN A 66 32.23 2.06 41.44
CA GLN A 66 31.02 2.68 41.99
C GLN A 66 30.34 3.59 40.96
N SER A 67 29.04 3.38 40.77
CA SER A 67 28.15 4.25 40.00
C SER A 67 27.44 5.26 40.88
N PHE A 68 26.98 6.36 40.29
CA PHE A 68 26.05 7.28 40.97
C PHE A 68 25.00 7.83 40.02
N PHE A 69 23.81 8.13 40.58
CA PHE A 69 22.76 8.85 39.86
C PHE A 69 22.99 10.36 39.97
N ARG A 70 22.73 11.07 38.88
CA ARG A 70 22.79 12.53 38.79
C ARG A 70 21.55 13.06 38.07
N LYS A 71 20.75 13.81 38.82
CA LYS A 71 19.55 14.51 38.34
C LYS A 71 19.94 15.87 37.80
N ASP A 72 20.47 16.69 38.69
CA ASP A 72 20.87 18.08 38.43
C ASP A 72 22.11 18.18 37.54
N LEU A 73 22.08 19.11 36.58
CA LEU A 73 23.19 19.39 35.67
C LEU A 73 24.46 19.75 36.45
N GLU A 74 25.62 19.35 35.96
CA GLU A 74 26.90 19.71 36.58
C GLU A 74 27.28 21.14 36.24
N ASP A 75 27.90 21.88 37.18
CA ASP A 75 28.40 23.25 36.93
C ASP A 75 29.42 23.33 35.77
N SER A 76 30.10 22.21 35.51
CA SER A 76 31.05 22.08 34.39
C SER A 76 30.39 21.74 33.05
N ALA A 77 29.06 21.66 32.99
CA ALA A 77 28.34 21.36 31.76
C ALA A 77 28.42 22.55 30.79
N PRO A 78 28.56 22.30 29.47
CA PRO A 78 28.51 23.37 28.48
C PRO A 78 27.20 24.17 28.54
N GLU A 79 27.30 25.51 28.45
CA GLU A 79 26.16 26.44 28.53
C GLU A 79 25.10 26.20 27.45
N TRP A 80 25.46 25.56 26.34
CA TRP A 80 24.54 25.28 25.25
C TRP A 80 23.62 24.07 25.49
N ILE A 81 23.81 23.31 26.57
CA ILE A 81 22.95 22.19 26.92
C ILE A 81 21.59 22.74 27.39
N ALA A 82 20.54 22.42 26.63
CA ALA A 82 19.18 22.77 27.03
C ALA A 82 18.81 22.07 28.34
N THR A 83 18.09 22.78 29.20
CA THR A 83 17.66 22.27 30.50
C THR A 83 16.16 22.47 30.74
N GLY A 84 15.55 21.53 31.45
CA GLY A 84 14.23 21.69 32.04
C GLY A 84 14.32 21.66 33.56
N THR A 85 13.61 22.57 34.23
CA THR A 85 13.70 22.75 35.68
C THR A 85 12.57 22.04 36.40
N ILE A 86 12.89 21.27 37.45
CA ILE A 86 11.91 20.61 38.30
C ILE A 86 12.08 21.06 39.75
N GLN A 87 10.99 21.57 40.33
CA GLN A 87 10.88 21.82 41.76
C GLN A 87 10.65 20.47 42.48
N HIS A 88 11.61 20.07 43.29
CA HIS A 88 11.47 18.98 44.26
C HIS A 88 11.12 19.55 45.63
N THR A 89 10.75 18.66 46.56
CA THR A 89 10.40 19.03 47.94
C THR A 89 11.51 19.81 48.64
N THR A 90 12.78 19.52 48.34
CA THR A 90 13.94 20.08 49.03
C THR A 90 14.95 20.78 48.12
N SER A 91 14.74 20.78 46.79
CA SER A 91 15.69 21.36 45.84
C SER A 91 15.00 21.77 44.54
N VAL A 92 15.67 22.63 43.77
CA VAL A 92 15.33 22.92 42.37
C VAL A 92 16.45 22.36 41.53
N ASN A 93 16.14 21.43 40.63
CA ASN A 93 17.15 20.79 39.80
C ASN A 93 16.91 21.15 38.33
N ALA A 94 17.98 21.51 37.63
CA ALA A 94 18.01 21.66 36.18
C ALA A 94 18.43 20.32 35.55
N TYR A 95 17.53 19.69 34.80
CA TYR A 95 17.80 18.43 34.11
C TYR A 95 18.25 18.71 32.67
N PRO A 96 19.30 18.04 32.15
CA PRO A 96 19.63 18.13 30.75
C PRO A 96 18.52 17.55 29.86
N LEU A 97 18.30 18.19 28.72
CA LEU A 97 17.42 17.74 27.65
C LEU A 97 18.23 17.27 26.45
N ILE A 98 17.89 16.09 25.92
CA ILE A 98 18.58 15.50 24.77
C ILE A 98 17.85 15.92 23.49
N ASP A 99 18.11 17.15 23.05
CA ASP A 99 17.47 17.73 21.85
C ASP A 99 18.38 17.68 20.60
N GLY A 100 19.58 17.11 20.72
CA GLY A 100 20.56 17.01 19.65
C GLY A 100 21.75 16.09 19.95
N SER A 101 22.48 15.70 18.90
CA SER A 101 23.61 14.77 18.98
C SER A 101 24.79 15.29 19.81
N ALA A 102 24.94 16.61 19.92
CA ALA A 102 25.94 17.24 20.76
C ALA A 102 25.74 16.90 22.25
N THR A 103 24.49 16.94 22.73
CA THR A 103 24.17 16.58 24.13
C THR A 103 24.48 15.11 24.40
N LEU A 104 24.20 14.22 23.44
CA LEU A 104 24.56 12.80 23.54
C LEU A 104 26.07 12.57 23.62
N ALA A 105 26.86 13.27 22.79
CA ALA A 105 28.32 13.20 22.88
C ALA A 105 28.83 13.66 24.25
N TRP A 106 28.25 14.74 24.80
CA TRP A 106 28.60 15.19 26.14
C TRP A 106 28.22 14.17 27.22
N LEU A 107 27.05 13.53 27.12
CA LEU A 107 26.64 12.46 28.04
C LEU A 107 27.64 11.28 28.03
N ALA A 108 28.10 10.88 26.84
CA ALA A 108 29.16 9.89 26.69
C ALA A 108 30.48 10.35 27.35
N GLN A 109 30.88 11.61 27.13
CA GLN A 109 32.09 12.20 27.70
C GLN A 109 32.09 12.16 29.24
N VAL A 110 30.93 12.41 29.88
CA VAL A 110 30.78 12.34 31.34
C VAL A 110 30.54 10.92 31.87
N ALA A 111 30.66 9.90 31.01
CA ALA A 111 30.45 8.49 31.30
C ALA A 111 29.05 8.18 31.84
N ALA A 112 28.01 8.87 31.33
CA ALA A 112 26.62 8.53 31.58
C ALA A 112 26.23 7.32 30.73
N LEU A 113 26.34 6.13 31.31
CA LEU A 113 26.00 4.90 30.61
C LEU A 113 24.50 4.66 30.59
N GLU A 114 23.78 4.96 31.68
CA GLU A 114 22.31 4.83 31.68
C GLU A 114 21.64 6.21 31.65
N LEU A 115 20.72 6.38 30.71
CA LEU A 115 19.87 7.54 30.52
C LEU A 115 18.45 7.15 30.92
N HIS A 116 17.90 7.81 31.92
CA HIS A 116 16.57 7.51 32.46
C HIS A 116 15.64 8.70 32.22
N THR A 117 14.49 8.44 31.61
CA THR A 117 13.50 9.46 31.22
C THR A 117 12.13 9.15 31.83
N PRO A 118 11.34 10.16 32.21
CA PRO A 118 9.93 9.93 32.54
C PRO A 118 9.10 9.64 31.29
N GLN A 119 7.81 9.35 31.50
CA GLN A 119 6.84 9.13 30.41
C GLN A 119 6.16 10.42 29.93
N TRP A 120 6.60 11.58 30.40
CA TRP A 120 6.16 12.90 29.96
C TRP A 120 7.35 13.71 29.44
N ARG A 121 7.08 14.86 28.81
CA ARG A 121 8.09 15.82 28.32
C ARG A 121 7.72 17.26 28.65
N PHE A 122 8.68 18.17 28.63
CA PHE A 122 8.41 19.60 28.76
C PHE A 122 7.77 20.17 27.49
N GLY A 123 6.77 21.03 27.65
CA GLY A 123 6.28 21.92 26.59
C GLY A 123 7.26 23.06 26.32
N GLU A 124 7.09 23.78 25.20
CA GLU A 124 7.96 24.92 24.83
C GLU A 124 8.00 26.02 25.90
N ASP A 125 6.92 26.18 26.65
CA ASP A 125 6.78 27.05 27.82
C ASP A 125 7.59 26.59 29.05
N GLY A 126 8.26 25.44 28.97
CA GLY A 126 9.01 24.84 30.07
C GLY A 126 8.14 24.15 31.11
N ALA A 127 6.82 24.04 30.89
CA ALA A 127 5.91 23.35 31.78
C ALA A 127 5.88 21.83 31.48
N PRO A 128 5.79 20.95 32.50
CA PRO A 128 5.53 19.53 32.28
C PRO A 128 4.22 19.32 31.52
N ARG A 129 4.23 18.46 30.50
CA ARG A 129 3.01 17.97 29.84
C ARG A 129 2.52 16.68 30.48
N ASN A 130 1.30 16.29 30.14
CA ASN A 130 0.80 14.96 30.42
C ASN A 130 1.68 13.88 29.74
N PRO A 131 1.68 12.64 30.25
CA PRO A 131 2.39 11.55 29.61
C PRO A 131 1.94 11.32 28.18
N ASP A 132 2.93 11.12 27.32
CA ASP A 132 2.79 10.88 25.88
C ASP A 132 3.08 9.43 25.51
N ARG A 133 3.41 8.62 26.52
CA ARG A 133 3.54 7.17 26.41
C ARG A 133 3.20 6.50 27.73
N LEU A 134 2.80 5.24 27.65
CA LEU A 134 2.66 4.31 28.75
C LEU A 134 3.84 3.32 28.69
N VAL A 135 4.31 2.87 29.86
CA VAL A 135 5.29 1.79 29.95
C VAL A 135 4.82 0.67 30.88
N LEU A 136 4.97 -0.58 30.45
CA LEU A 136 4.90 -1.75 31.33
C LEU A 136 6.30 -2.33 31.47
N ASP A 137 6.82 -2.39 32.69
CA ASP A 137 8.15 -2.95 32.98
C ASP A 137 8.00 -4.36 33.53
N LEU A 138 8.41 -5.35 32.73
CA LEU A 138 8.29 -6.79 33.02
C LEU A 138 9.62 -7.29 33.55
N ASP A 139 9.69 -7.49 34.86
CA ASP A 139 10.89 -7.90 35.58
C ASP A 139 10.83 -9.40 35.94
N PRO A 140 11.70 -10.28 35.39
CA PRO A 140 11.75 -11.67 35.81
C PRO A 140 12.21 -11.79 37.26
N GLY A 141 11.41 -12.48 38.07
CA GLY A 141 11.78 -12.87 39.41
C GLY A 141 12.80 -14.02 39.45
N PRO A 142 13.25 -14.42 40.65
CA PRO A 142 14.20 -15.53 40.77
C PRO A 142 13.65 -16.83 40.16
N GLY A 143 14.43 -17.44 39.26
CA GLY A 143 14.06 -18.68 38.56
C GLY A 143 13.20 -18.50 37.31
N VAL A 144 13.06 -17.26 36.83
CA VAL A 144 12.34 -16.92 35.60
C VAL A 144 13.33 -16.42 34.56
N GLU A 145 13.26 -16.95 33.35
CA GLU A 145 14.15 -16.58 32.26
C GLU A 145 13.54 -15.45 31.40
N LEU A 146 14.35 -14.86 30.50
CA LEU A 146 13.87 -13.81 29.60
C LEU A 146 12.72 -14.30 28.70
N ARG A 147 12.75 -15.58 28.30
CA ARG A 147 11.69 -16.18 27.48
C ARG A 147 10.35 -16.26 28.21
N ASP A 148 10.34 -16.57 29.49
CA ASP A 148 9.12 -16.53 30.30
C ASP A 148 8.57 -15.10 30.38
N THR A 149 9.47 -14.12 30.42
CA THR A 149 9.10 -12.69 30.40
C THR A 149 8.51 -12.29 29.06
N ALA A 150 9.02 -12.83 27.95
CA ALA A 150 8.48 -12.62 26.62
C ALA A 150 7.06 -13.17 26.46
N GLU A 151 6.77 -14.34 27.03
CA GLU A 151 5.40 -14.89 27.05
C GLU A 151 4.42 -13.95 27.75
N VAL A 152 4.81 -13.39 28.91
CA VAL A 152 3.99 -12.37 29.61
C VAL A 152 3.88 -11.09 28.80
N ALA A 153 4.92 -10.72 28.03
CA ALA A 153 4.90 -9.56 27.15
C ALA A 153 3.85 -9.71 26.02
N LEU A 154 3.67 -10.93 25.49
CA LEU A 154 2.64 -11.23 24.49
C LEU A 154 1.23 -11.08 25.07
N TRP A 155 0.98 -11.53 26.30
CA TRP A 155 -0.33 -11.31 26.94
C TRP A 155 -0.60 -9.82 27.21
N CYS A 156 0.43 -9.06 27.59
CA CYS A 156 0.30 -7.61 27.72
C CYS A 156 -0.01 -6.95 26.37
N ARG A 157 0.60 -7.42 25.27
CA ARG A 157 0.36 -6.93 23.91
C ARG A 157 -1.10 -7.08 23.52
N GLU A 158 -1.66 -8.28 23.67
CA GLU A 158 -3.06 -8.56 23.34
C GLU A 158 -4.01 -7.58 24.04
N ILE A 159 -3.81 -7.36 25.35
CA ILE A 159 -4.65 -6.43 26.12
C ILE A 159 -4.47 -4.98 25.63
N LEU A 160 -3.24 -4.56 25.31
CA LEU A 160 -2.99 -3.20 24.83
C LEU A 160 -3.57 -2.99 23.41
N GLU A 161 -3.47 -3.98 22.53
CA GLU A 161 -4.06 -3.94 21.19
C GLU A 161 -5.59 -3.87 21.24
N ASP A 162 -6.23 -4.64 22.13
CA ASP A 162 -7.68 -4.55 22.38
C ASP A 162 -8.13 -3.17 22.90
N MET A 163 -7.20 -2.44 23.56
CA MET A 163 -7.42 -1.06 24.00
C MET A 163 -7.13 -0.03 22.90
N GLY A 164 -6.77 -0.46 21.68
CA GLY A 164 -6.36 0.41 20.57
C GLY A 164 -4.98 1.02 20.75
N LEU A 165 -4.13 0.44 21.61
CA LEU A 165 -2.79 0.92 21.92
C LEU A 165 -1.74 0.00 21.30
N THR A 166 -1.23 0.37 20.13
CA THR A 166 -0.06 -0.28 19.55
C THR A 166 1.15 -0.10 20.48
N CYS A 167 1.82 -1.20 20.81
CA CYS A 167 2.97 -1.19 21.68
C CYS A 167 4.21 -1.84 21.05
N VAL A 168 5.37 -1.34 21.48
CA VAL A 168 6.68 -1.79 21.00
C VAL A 168 7.46 -2.42 22.16
N PRO A 169 7.96 -3.64 21.99
CA PRO A 169 8.75 -4.29 23.00
C PRO A 169 10.21 -3.84 22.97
N VAL A 170 10.78 -3.62 24.15
CA VAL A 170 12.17 -3.19 24.35
C VAL A 170 12.81 -4.13 25.35
N THR A 171 13.75 -4.95 24.89
CA THR A 171 14.59 -5.72 25.83
C THR A 171 15.35 -4.74 26.71
N SER A 172 15.27 -4.89 28.04
CA SER A 172 15.75 -3.85 28.97
C SER A 172 17.27 -3.61 28.93
N GLY A 173 18.04 -4.48 28.28
CA GLY A 173 19.49 -4.59 28.37
C GLY A 173 19.97 -5.17 29.70
N SER A 174 19.05 -5.67 30.53
CA SER A 174 19.34 -6.16 31.87
C SER A 174 18.81 -7.58 32.06
N LYS A 175 17.53 -7.72 32.39
CA LYS A 175 16.92 -9.03 32.66
C LYS A 175 15.53 -9.12 32.07
N GLY A 176 14.77 -8.03 32.16
CA GLY A 176 13.39 -7.95 31.71
C GLY A 176 13.18 -7.34 30.33
N ILE A 177 11.91 -7.04 30.06
CA ILE A 177 11.37 -6.44 28.84
C ILE A 177 10.50 -5.26 29.27
N HIS A 178 10.58 -4.14 28.55
CA HIS A 178 9.63 -3.04 28.68
C HIS A 178 8.71 -3.04 27.47
N LEU A 179 7.44 -2.72 27.68
CA LEU A 179 6.50 -2.43 26.60
C LEU A 179 6.17 -0.95 26.63
N TYR A 180 6.40 -0.25 25.52
CA TYR A 180 6.03 1.15 25.37
C TYR A 180 4.82 1.25 24.45
N ALA A 181 3.83 2.05 24.84
CA ALA A 181 2.66 2.36 24.01
C ALA A 181 2.47 3.88 23.93
N GLY A 182 2.18 4.40 22.74
CA GLY A 182 1.97 5.84 22.53
C GLY A 182 0.66 6.31 23.18
N LEU A 183 0.66 7.55 23.71
CA LEU A 183 -0.54 8.22 24.22
C LEU A 183 -0.71 9.58 23.56
N ASP A 184 -1.95 10.06 23.50
CA ASP A 184 -2.33 11.36 22.92
C ASP A 184 -2.02 12.56 23.83
N GLY A 185 -1.59 12.33 25.08
CA GLY A 185 -1.35 13.37 26.07
C GLY A 185 -2.62 13.93 26.73
N ALA A 186 -3.79 13.34 26.52
CA ALA A 186 -5.04 13.80 27.12
C ALA A 186 -5.14 13.43 28.62
N SER A 187 -4.48 12.36 29.04
CA SER A 187 -4.61 11.80 30.39
C SER A 187 -3.48 12.20 31.33
N GLU A 188 -3.81 12.51 32.58
CA GLU A 188 -2.81 12.76 33.63
C GLU A 188 -2.06 11.48 34.04
N ALA A 189 -0.83 11.62 34.55
CA ALA A 189 0.01 10.49 34.96
C ALA A 189 -0.64 9.56 36.00
N ASP A 190 -1.45 10.11 36.91
CA ASP A 190 -2.16 9.30 37.89
C ASP A 190 -3.25 8.42 37.26
N ALA A 191 -3.90 8.88 36.18
CA ALA A 191 -4.87 8.09 35.42
C ALA A 191 -4.17 6.97 34.65
N VAL A 192 -3.08 7.29 33.93
CA VAL A 192 -2.27 6.31 33.19
C VAL A 192 -1.72 5.23 34.12
N SER A 193 -1.22 5.63 35.30
CA SER A 193 -0.72 4.71 36.33
C SER A 193 -1.81 3.78 36.88
N LYS A 194 -3.04 4.26 37.06
CA LYS A 194 -4.19 3.42 37.46
C LYS A 194 -4.56 2.40 36.38
N VAL A 195 -4.52 2.78 35.11
CA VAL A 195 -4.76 1.87 33.98
C VAL A 195 -3.70 0.76 33.96
N ALA A 196 -2.42 1.12 33.99
CA ALA A 196 -1.32 0.16 34.06
C ALA A 196 -1.44 -0.79 35.26
N LYS A 197 -1.84 -0.27 36.43
CA LYS A 197 -2.07 -1.09 37.63
C LYS A 197 -3.22 -2.06 37.44
N THR A 198 -4.32 -1.62 36.86
CA THR A 198 -5.51 -2.46 36.63
C THR A 198 -5.18 -3.59 35.66
N LEU A 199 -4.43 -3.30 34.60
CA LEU A 199 -3.90 -4.29 33.67
C LEU A 199 -3.01 -5.31 34.40
N ALA A 200 -2.06 -4.85 35.22
CA ALA A 200 -1.18 -5.73 35.99
C ALA A 200 -1.95 -6.66 36.93
N GLN A 201 -2.95 -6.13 37.64
CA GLN A 201 -3.80 -6.90 38.54
C GLN A 201 -4.74 -7.86 37.79
N HIS A 202 -5.15 -7.52 36.57
CA HIS A 202 -5.88 -8.41 35.70
C HIS A 202 -4.99 -9.61 35.32
N LEU A 203 -3.79 -9.37 34.80
CA LEU A 203 -2.86 -10.44 34.42
C LEU A 203 -2.43 -11.31 35.62
N GLU A 204 -2.21 -10.73 36.79
CA GLU A 204 -1.93 -11.50 38.01
C GLU A 204 -3.11 -12.42 38.40
N ARG A 205 -4.36 -12.00 38.15
CA ARG A 205 -5.54 -12.84 38.45
C ARG A 205 -5.75 -13.94 37.40
N THR A 206 -5.47 -13.65 36.13
CA THR A 206 -5.64 -14.61 35.02
C THR A 206 -4.48 -15.62 34.98
N HIS A 207 -3.26 -15.20 35.32
CA HIS A 207 -2.05 -16.03 35.31
C HIS A 207 -1.31 -15.97 36.67
N PRO A 208 -1.96 -16.39 37.79
CA PRO A 208 -1.42 -16.20 39.13
C PRO A 208 -0.11 -16.94 39.39
N ASP A 209 0.19 -18.00 38.64
CA ASP A 209 1.44 -18.76 38.79
C ASP A 209 2.60 -18.18 37.98
N ARG A 210 2.33 -17.24 37.06
CA ARG A 210 3.33 -16.66 36.15
C ARG A 210 3.54 -15.16 36.36
N VAL A 211 2.54 -14.42 36.85
CA VAL A 211 2.59 -12.96 36.98
C VAL A 211 2.35 -12.53 38.43
N THR A 212 3.02 -11.45 38.86
CA THR A 212 2.76 -10.75 40.11
C THR A 212 2.72 -9.25 39.89
N ALA A 213 1.71 -8.56 40.44
CA ALA A 213 1.62 -7.10 40.48
C ALA A 213 1.99 -6.54 41.87
N ASP A 214 2.23 -7.42 42.85
CA ASP A 214 2.68 -7.07 44.19
C ASP A 214 4.14 -6.54 44.18
N MET A 215 4.33 -5.36 44.79
CA MET A 215 5.64 -4.73 44.92
C MET A 215 6.63 -5.54 45.76
N SER A 216 6.13 -6.45 46.62
CA SER A 216 6.92 -7.29 47.51
C SER A 216 7.82 -8.28 46.75
N LYS A 217 9.14 -8.16 46.95
CA LYS A 217 10.13 -9.08 46.35
C LYS A 217 9.89 -10.55 46.72
N ALA A 218 9.30 -10.82 47.88
CA ALA A 218 9.02 -12.19 48.34
C ALA A 218 8.02 -12.93 47.44
N ARG A 219 7.16 -12.20 46.71
CA ARG A 219 6.14 -12.76 45.82
C ARG A 219 6.64 -13.06 44.41
N ARG A 220 7.87 -12.67 44.07
CA ARG A 220 8.41 -12.73 42.69
C ARG A 220 9.04 -14.08 42.33
N LYS A 221 9.29 -14.98 43.28
CA LYS A 221 9.93 -16.27 42.98
C LYS A 221 9.07 -17.06 41.97
N GLY A 222 9.66 -17.43 40.84
CA GLY A 222 8.99 -18.14 39.75
C GLY A 222 7.99 -17.32 38.93
N LYS A 223 7.93 -15.99 39.13
CA LYS A 223 6.96 -15.10 38.46
C LYS A 223 7.63 -13.89 37.82
N VAL A 224 7.00 -13.36 36.77
CA VAL A 224 7.30 -12.05 36.19
C VAL A 224 6.59 -10.98 37.02
N PHE A 225 7.35 -10.02 37.52
CA PHE A 225 6.80 -8.84 38.20
C PHE A 225 6.46 -7.78 37.16
N LEU A 226 5.19 -7.40 37.09
CA LEU A 226 4.72 -6.33 36.22
C LEU A 226 4.73 -5.00 36.98
N ASP A 227 5.80 -4.21 36.84
CA ASP A 227 5.95 -2.92 37.51
C ASP A 227 5.13 -1.82 36.82
N TRP A 228 3.84 -1.78 37.14
CA TRP A 228 2.92 -0.72 36.71
C TRP A 228 3.32 0.67 37.22
N SER A 229 4.13 0.75 38.28
CA SER A 229 4.39 2.01 38.97
C SER A 229 5.36 2.94 38.24
N GLN A 230 6.00 2.45 37.17
CA GLN A 230 6.86 3.22 36.26
C GLN A 230 6.12 4.38 35.57
N ASN A 231 4.79 4.32 35.50
CA ASN A 231 3.94 5.39 34.94
C ASN A 231 3.66 6.55 35.92
N ASN A 232 4.18 6.49 37.16
CA ASN A 232 4.09 7.64 38.06
C ASN A 232 4.93 8.80 37.52
N GLY A 233 4.36 10.02 37.46
CA GLY A 233 5.05 11.19 36.90
C GLY A 233 6.36 11.60 37.57
N LYS A 234 6.67 11.07 38.76
CA LYS A 234 7.94 11.30 39.48
C LYS A 234 9.01 10.24 39.22
N LYS A 235 8.66 9.14 38.52
CA LYS A 235 9.58 8.05 38.18
C LYS A 235 10.18 8.24 36.80
N THR A 236 11.29 7.55 36.60
CA THR A 236 12.00 7.48 35.31
C THR A 236 12.30 6.03 35.00
N THR A 237 12.20 5.67 33.73
CA THR A 237 12.55 4.35 33.20
C THR A 237 13.75 4.52 32.28
N ILE A 238 14.51 3.44 32.05
CA ILE A 238 15.61 3.47 31.08
C ILE A 238 15.06 3.97 29.73
N CYS A 239 15.77 4.89 29.08
CA CYS A 239 15.41 5.35 27.75
C CYS A 239 15.69 4.21 26.75
N PRO A 240 14.79 3.95 25.78
CA PRO A 240 15.11 3.15 24.62
C PRO A 240 16.43 3.62 23.98
N TYR A 241 17.24 2.68 23.51
CA TYR A 241 18.60 2.89 22.99
C TYR A 241 19.65 3.37 24.02
N SER A 242 19.33 3.43 25.31
CA SER A 242 20.34 3.68 26.35
C SER A 242 21.19 2.42 26.60
N LEU A 243 22.49 2.61 26.83
CA LEU A 243 23.35 1.57 27.37
C LEU A 243 22.95 1.19 28.80
N ARG A 244 23.41 0.02 29.26
CA ARG A 244 23.26 -0.48 30.62
C ARG A 244 24.61 -0.65 31.28
N GLY A 245 24.76 -0.14 32.51
CA GLY A 245 25.99 -0.31 33.29
C GLY A 245 26.09 -1.72 33.88
N ARG A 246 26.24 -2.70 33.00
CA ARG A 246 26.39 -4.14 33.27
C ARG A 246 27.81 -4.58 32.91
N GLN A 247 28.12 -5.86 33.12
CA GLN A 247 29.43 -6.41 32.78
C GLN A 247 29.73 -6.29 31.28
N GLN A 248 28.72 -6.55 30.45
CA GLN A 248 28.74 -6.33 29.00
C GLN A 248 27.99 -5.03 28.64
N PRO A 249 28.34 -4.40 27.51
CA PRO A 249 27.74 -3.15 27.03
C PRO A 249 26.37 -3.39 26.35
N THR A 250 25.44 -3.95 27.11
CA THR A 250 24.07 -4.22 26.65
C THR A 250 23.23 -2.95 26.58
N VAL A 251 22.18 -2.98 25.75
CA VAL A 251 21.32 -1.83 25.44
C VAL A 251 19.86 -2.12 25.80
N ALA A 252 19.13 -1.08 26.23
CA ALA A 252 17.68 -1.09 26.21
C ALA A 252 17.16 -1.08 24.76
N ALA A 253 17.19 -2.24 24.10
CA ALA A 253 17.08 -2.37 22.65
C ALA A 253 15.63 -2.67 22.22
N PRO A 254 15.01 -1.80 21.41
CA PRO A 254 13.74 -2.09 20.75
C PRO A 254 13.82 -3.31 19.84
N ARG A 255 12.76 -4.13 19.87
CA ARG A 255 12.64 -5.40 19.14
C ARG A 255 11.35 -5.43 18.33
N THR A 256 11.32 -6.24 17.28
CA THR A 256 10.06 -6.63 16.65
C THR A 256 9.38 -7.74 17.46
N TRP A 257 8.09 -7.97 17.23
CA TRP A 257 7.38 -9.05 17.91
C TRP A 257 7.87 -10.44 17.51
N ASP A 258 8.25 -10.65 16.24
CA ASP A 258 8.87 -11.89 15.78
C ASP A 258 10.14 -12.24 16.59
N GLU A 259 10.92 -11.22 16.95
CA GLU A 259 12.11 -11.43 17.77
C GLU A 259 11.78 -11.75 19.23
N ILE A 260 10.68 -11.21 19.76
CA ILE A 260 10.20 -11.55 21.10
C ILE A 260 9.72 -13.01 21.17
N GLU A 261 9.16 -13.51 20.08
CA GLU A 261 8.71 -14.90 19.95
C GLU A 261 9.86 -15.88 19.68
N ASP A 262 11.02 -15.41 19.22
CA ASP A 262 12.18 -16.26 18.93
C ASP A 262 12.68 -16.99 20.20
N PRO A 263 12.76 -18.34 20.19
CA PRO A 263 13.33 -19.12 21.29
C PRO A 263 14.76 -18.74 21.69
N LYS A 264 15.50 -18.04 20.81
CA LYS A 264 16.88 -17.56 21.03
C LYS A 264 16.94 -16.12 21.56
N LEU A 265 15.80 -15.53 21.94
CA LEU A 265 15.73 -14.16 22.47
C LEU A 265 16.76 -13.95 23.59
N ARG A 266 17.58 -12.90 23.41
CA ARG A 266 18.55 -12.41 24.38
C ARG A 266 18.61 -10.89 24.37
N GLN A 267 19.21 -10.34 25.42
CA GLN A 267 19.61 -8.93 25.45
C GLN A 267 20.66 -8.67 24.35
N LEU A 268 20.63 -7.49 23.74
CA LEU A 268 21.57 -7.10 22.68
C LEU A 268 22.70 -6.24 23.24
N GLU A 269 23.89 -6.44 22.70
CA GLU A 269 25.05 -5.57 22.86
C GLU A 269 25.00 -4.39 21.89
N PHE A 270 25.76 -3.34 22.19
CA PHE A 270 25.67 -2.07 21.49
C PHE A 270 26.13 -2.11 20.03
N GLU A 271 27.09 -2.97 19.65
CA GLU A 271 27.48 -3.16 18.25
C GLU A 271 26.32 -3.73 17.42
N GLU A 272 25.57 -4.68 17.98
CA GLU A 272 24.42 -5.29 17.30
C GLU A 272 23.30 -4.28 17.12
N VAL A 273 23.09 -3.41 18.10
CA VAL A 273 22.12 -2.31 17.98
C VAL A 273 22.58 -1.29 16.93
N MET A 274 23.88 -0.99 16.84
CA MET A 274 24.39 -0.11 15.78
C MET A 274 24.18 -0.69 14.38
N GLU A 275 24.42 -1.99 14.19
CA GLU A 275 24.18 -2.68 12.93
C GLU A 275 22.71 -2.57 12.52
N ARG A 276 21.80 -2.90 13.45
CA ARG A 276 20.34 -2.79 13.22
C ARG A 276 19.90 -1.39 12.81
N VAL A 277 20.39 -0.36 13.50
CA VAL A 277 20.06 1.04 13.17
C VAL A 277 20.65 1.43 11.82
N THR A 278 21.86 0.94 11.49
CA THR A 278 22.48 1.17 10.17
C THR A 278 21.67 0.54 9.04
N ASP A 279 21.08 -0.63 9.30
CA ASP A 279 20.19 -1.34 8.38
C ASP A 279 18.78 -0.74 8.31
N GLY A 280 18.50 0.33 9.07
CA GLY A 280 17.23 1.03 9.06
C GLY A 280 16.14 0.41 9.95
N LEU A 281 16.48 -0.54 10.82
CA LEU A 281 15.53 -1.16 11.74
C LEU A 281 15.34 -0.29 13.00
N ASP A 282 14.24 0.48 13.04
CA ASP A 282 13.77 1.22 14.22
C ASP A 282 12.31 0.90 14.55
N PRO A 283 12.05 -0.11 15.41
CA PRO A 283 10.71 -0.43 15.87
C PRO A 283 10.01 0.71 16.63
N MET A 284 10.75 1.71 17.11
CA MET A 284 10.20 2.82 17.91
C MET A 284 9.88 4.07 17.08
N ALA A 285 10.05 4.03 15.75
CA ALA A 285 9.88 5.18 14.87
C ALA A 285 8.52 5.88 15.10
N ASP A 286 7.44 5.10 15.14
CA ASP A 286 6.07 5.63 15.29
C ASP A 286 5.75 6.13 16.71
N LEU A 287 6.50 5.65 17.71
CA LEU A 287 6.31 5.99 19.13
C LEU A 287 7.12 7.24 19.54
N GLY A 288 8.24 7.49 18.86
CA GLY A 288 9.12 8.65 19.09
C GLY A 288 8.62 9.94 18.45
N THR A 289 7.71 9.83 17.48
CA THR A 289 7.06 10.97 16.84
C THR A 289 5.89 11.43 17.67
N HIS A 290 6.18 12.05 18.81
CA HIS A 290 5.27 13.07 19.25
C HIS A 290 5.33 14.17 18.19
N ARG A 291 4.31 14.19 17.33
CA ARG A 291 4.14 15.20 16.29
C ARG A 291 4.10 16.55 16.99
N ASP A 292 5.26 17.22 17.09
CA ASP A 292 5.27 18.67 17.24
C ASP A 292 4.32 19.17 16.16
N ASP A 293 3.31 19.94 16.56
CA ASP A 293 2.22 20.28 15.65
C ASP A 293 2.82 20.99 14.43
N LYS A 294 2.91 20.25 13.31
CA LYS A 294 3.61 20.70 12.10
C LYS A 294 2.96 21.95 11.53
N LEU A 295 1.70 22.23 11.90
CA LEU A 295 0.95 23.41 11.51
C LEU A 295 1.09 24.59 12.49
N ALA A 296 1.85 24.47 13.58
CA ALA A 296 2.05 25.57 14.54
C ALA A 296 2.65 26.82 13.86
N THR A 297 3.72 26.63 13.08
CA THR A 297 4.33 27.73 12.30
C THR A 297 3.33 28.30 11.30
N TYR A 298 2.63 27.43 10.56
CA TYR A 298 1.62 27.83 9.59
C TYR A 298 0.55 28.74 10.22
N ARG A 299 -0.08 28.29 11.31
CA ARG A 299 -1.13 29.03 12.03
C ARG A 299 -0.64 30.36 12.59
N SER A 300 0.61 30.42 13.08
CA SER A 300 1.18 31.66 13.61
C SER A 300 1.32 32.77 12.56
N MET A 301 1.37 32.41 11.27
CA MET A 301 1.55 33.34 10.16
C MET A 301 0.22 33.83 9.54
N ARG A 302 -0.93 33.24 9.91
CA ARG A 302 -2.25 33.56 9.32
C ARG A 302 -3.19 34.21 10.32
N ASP A 303 -3.96 35.19 9.86
CA ASP A 303 -5.15 35.69 10.57
C ASP A 303 -6.39 35.10 9.89
N LYS A 304 -7.04 34.11 10.55
CA LYS A 304 -8.22 33.40 10.03
C LYS A 304 -9.38 34.31 9.61
N ARG A 305 -9.41 35.55 10.11
CA ARG A 305 -10.46 36.53 9.80
C ARG A 305 -10.18 37.31 8.52
N LYS A 306 -8.98 37.19 7.96
CA LYS A 306 -8.49 38.00 6.85
C LYS A 306 -8.11 37.19 5.64
N THR A 307 -7.58 35.98 5.81
CA THR A 307 -7.24 35.11 4.69
C THR A 307 -8.38 34.13 4.37
N GLY A 308 -8.53 33.78 3.10
CA GLY A 308 -9.41 32.70 2.65
C GLY A 308 -8.75 31.31 2.74
N GLU A 309 -7.47 31.27 3.12
CA GLU A 309 -6.73 30.01 3.30
C GLU A 309 -7.34 29.17 4.43
N PRO A 310 -7.34 27.83 4.32
CA PRO A 310 -7.76 26.95 5.40
C PRO A 310 -6.78 27.04 6.56
N VAL A 311 -7.31 27.22 7.78
CA VAL A 311 -6.51 27.27 9.00
C VAL A 311 -7.18 26.41 10.07
N PRO A 312 -7.00 25.09 10.06
CA PRO A 312 -7.62 24.21 11.04
C PRO A 312 -7.06 24.46 12.45
N ASP A 313 -7.91 24.33 13.47
CA ASP A 313 -7.48 24.39 14.88
C ASP A 313 -6.90 23.06 15.38
N ALA A 314 -7.32 21.95 14.77
CA ALA A 314 -6.84 20.62 15.12
C ALA A 314 -5.38 20.42 14.71
N ALA A 315 -4.69 19.53 15.45
CA ALA A 315 -3.38 19.04 15.05
C ALA A 315 -3.50 18.16 13.79
N PRO A 316 -2.49 18.16 12.91
CA PRO A 316 -2.52 17.37 11.69
C PRO A 316 -2.56 15.85 11.99
N GLN A 317 -3.50 15.16 11.35
CA GLN A 317 -3.64 13.71 11.39
C GLN A 317 -3.25 13.13 10.02
N PRO A 318 -2.64 11.92 9.97
CA PRO A 318 -2.49 11.22 8.70
C PRO A 318 -3.84 11.03 8.04
N ARG A 319 -3.87 11.11 6.72
CA ARG A 319 -5.02 10.67 5.95
C ARG A 319 -4.90 9.16 5.72
N GLU A 320 -6.05 8.47 5.70
CA GLU A 320 -6.12 7.12 5.16
C GLU A 320 -6.17 7.20 3.62
N GLY A 321 -5.45 6.31 2.93
CA GLY A 321 -5.36 6.28 1.46
C GLY A 321 -3.98 6.67 0.92
N GLU A 322 -3.84 6.74 -0.41
CA GLU A 322 -2.60 7.15 -1.07
C GLU A 322 -2.26 8.62 -0.73
N PRO A 323 -0.97 8.94 -0.45
CA PRO A 323 -0.53 10.33 -0.26
C PRO A 323 -0.84 11.18 -1.49
N ILE A 324 -1.21 12.44 -1.28
CA ILE A 324 -1.47 13.38 -2.38
C ILE A 324 -0.30 14.33 -2.64
N PHE A 325 -0.32 14.97 -3.80
CA PHE A 325 0.48 16.16 -4.06
C PHE A 325 -0.40 17.26 -4.63
N VAL A 326 0.01 18.51 -4.44
CA VAL A 326 -0.55 19.68 -5.12
C VAL A 326 0.59 20.59 -5.57
N ILE A 327 0.45 21.16 -6.77
CA ILE A 327 1.34 22.19 -7.29
C ILE A 327 0.48 23.42 -7.54
N GLY A 328 0.69 24.46 -6.75
CA GLY A 328 -0.02 25.73 -6.90
C GLY A 328 0.81 26.74 -7.69
N GLU A 329 0.27 27.32 -8.75
CA GLU A 329 0.81 28.52 -9.38
C GLU A 329 0.43 29.73 -8.52
N HIS A 330 1.44 30.43 -7.99
CA HIS A 330 1.28 31.51 -7.03
C HIS A 330 1.85 32.82 -7.58
N ASP A 331 0.95 33.71 -7.99
CA ASP A 331 1.25 35.08 -8.42
C ASP A 331 1.31 36.02 -7.21
N ALA A 332 2.43 35.95 -6.48
CA ALA A 332 2.73 36.79 -5.33
C ALA A 332 3.53 38.03 -5.74
N SER A 333 4.54 38.44 -4.95
CA SER A 333 5.49 39.47 -5.40
C SER A 333 6.28 39.03 -6.65
N HIS A 334 6.48 37.72 -6.81
CA HIS A 334 7.00 37.08 -8.00
C HIS A 334 6.22 35.80 -8.25
N LEU A 335 5.99 35.48 -9.52
CA LEU A 335 5.41 34.21 -9.92
C LEU A 335 6.32 33.05 -9.51
N HIS A 336 5.75 32.06 -8.83
CA HIS A 336 6.41 30.81 -8.49
C HIS A 336 5.38 29.68 -8.40
N TRP A 337 5.88 28.44 -8.33
CA TRP A 337 5.04 27.26 -8.14
C TRP A 337 5.34 26.66 -6.78
N ASP A 338 4.32 26.58 -5.94
CA ASP A 338 4.41 25.90 -4.68
C ASP A 338 4.20 24.40 -4.89
N PHE A 339 5.31 23.65 -4.84
CA PHE A 339 5.34 22.21 -4.96
C PHE A 339 5.13 21.60 -3.58
N ARG A 340 4.02 20.87 -3.37
CA ARG A 340 3.66 20.32 -2.06
C ARG A 340 3.39 18.82 -2.13
N LEU A 341 3.93 18.10 -1.16
CA LEU A 341 3.78 16.65 -1.01
C LEU A 341 3.16 16.33 0.34
N GLU A 342 2.17 15.45 0.37
CA GLU A 342 1.64 14.92 1.62
C GLU A 342 2.69 14.05 2.33
N HIS A 343 2.97 14.36 3.60
CA HIS A 343 3.79 13.53 4.46
C HIS A 343 3.47 13.77 5.94
N ASP A 344 3.21 12.70 6.70
CA ASP A 344 2.76 12.73 8.10
C ASP A 344 1.56 13.65 8.39
N GLY A 345 0.55 13.67 7.51
CA GLY A 345 -0.68 14.43 7.74
C GLY A 345 -0.57 15.95 7.49
N VAL A 346 0.49 16.40 6.82
CA VAL A 346 0.63 17.77 6.32
C VAL A 346 1.13 17.78 4.88
N LEU A 347 0.97 18.91 4.21
CA LEU A 347 1.59 19.21 2.93
C LEU A 347 2.96 19.87 3.16
N VAL A 348 4.04 19.10 3.01
CA VAL A 348 5.41 19.62 3.05
C VAL A 348 5.65 20.41 1.77
N SER A 349 6.12 21.65 1.91
CA SER A 349 6.00 22.66 0.86
C SER A 349 7.34 23.25 0.41
N TRP A 350 7.49 23.47 -0.89
CA TRP A 350 8.62 24.17 -1.49
C TRP A 350 8.15 25.17 -2.55
N ALA A 351 8.62 26.41 -2.45
CA ALA A 351 8.47 27.41 -3.50
C ALA A 351 9.50 27.17 -4.62
N VAL A 352 9.03 26.99 -5.85
CA VAL A 352 9.83 26.70 -7.05
C VAL A 352 9.66 27.82 -8.08
N PRO A 353 10.57 28.82 -8.15
CA PRO A 353 10.37 30.02 -8.97
C PRO A 353 10.20 29.80 -10.47
N LYS A 354 10.67 28.67 -11.01
CA LYS A 354 10.62 28.35 -12.45
C LYS A 354 9.77 27.12 -12.77
N GLY A 355 8.90 26.74 -11.84
CA GLY A 355 8.08 25.54 -11.92
C GLY A 355 8.90 24.25 -11.78
N PRO A 356 8.23 23.11 -11.55
CA PRO A 356 8.87 21.81 -11.60
C PRO A 356 9.49 21.57 -12.99
N PRO A 357 10.66 20.91 -13.09
CA PRO A 357 11.24 20.60 -14.39
C PRO A 357 10.41 19.55 -15.13
N LEU A 358 10.15 19.77 -16.41
CA LEU A 358 9.47 18.81 -17.30
C LEU A 358 10.45 18.05 -18.21
N GLU A 359 11.73 18.41 -18.15
CA GLU A 359 12.84 17.82 -18.90
C GLU A 359 13.97 17.46 -17.93
N THR A 360 14.66 16.34 -18.17
CA THR A 360 15.62 15.72 -17.24
C THR A 360 16.97 16.42 -17.13
N ASP A 361 17.27 17.34 -18.05
CA ASP A 361 18.49 18.14 -18.08
C ASP A 361 18.36 19.47 -17.31
N LYS A 362 17.15 19.81 -16.85
CA LYS A 362 16.86 21.01 -16.08
C LYS A 362 16.74 20.69 -14.59
N ASN A 363 17.60 21.31 -13.78
CA ASN A 363 17.44 21.31 -12.33
C ASN A 363 16.82 22.62 -11.86
N ARG A 364 15.96 22.57 -10.84
CA ARG A 364 15.22 23.73 -10.32
C ARG A 364 15.55 23.96 -8.86
N LEU A 365 15.79 25.22 -8.49
CA LEU A 365 15.83 25.62 -7.10
C LEU A 365 14.42 25.49 -6.51
N ALA A 366 14.33 24.81 -5.37
CA ALA A 366 13.13 24.65 -4.57
C ALA A 366 13.45 25.14 -3.15
N VAL A 367 12.74 26.15 -2.65
CA VAL A 367 12.99 26.72 -1.32
C VAL A 367 11.90 26.23 -0.38
N GLN A 368 12.29 25.46 0.63
CA GLN A 368 11.36 24.88 1.60
C GLN A 368 10.68 25.98 2.42
N THR A 369 9.35 25.96 2.44
CA THR A 369 8.49 26.82 3.24
C THR A 369 7.90 26.05 4.42
N GLU A 370 7.04 26.67 5.21
CA GLU A 370 6.32 26.00 6.28
C GLU A 370 5.35 24.94 5.73
N ASP A 371 5.06 23.92 6.54
CA ASP A 371 4.10 22.88 6.19
C ASP A 371 2.67 23.45 6.15
N HIS A 372 1.84 22.93 5.26
CA HIS A 372 0.46 23.39 5.07
C HIS A 372 -0.55 22.32 5.50
N PRO A 373 -1.77 22.71 5.91
CA PRO A 373 -2.83 21.75 6.20
C PRO A 373 -3.23 20.96 4.94
N ILE A 374 -3.70 19.72 5.08
CA ILE A 374 -4.12 18.89 3.95
C ILE A 374 -5.26 19.55 3.16
N GLU A 375 -6.16 20.24 3.86
CA GLU A 375 -7.27 21.01 3.29
C GLU A 375 -6.80 22.12 2.34
N TYR A 376 -5.52 22.53 2.42
CA TYR A 376 -4.93 23.49 1.48
C TYR A 376 -4.79 22.92 0.07
N ALA A 377 -4.79 21.59 -0.10
CA ALA A 377 -4.66 20.96 -1.42
C ALA A 377 -5.72 21.43 -2.42
N GLU A 378 -6.90 21.80 -1.94
CA GLU A 378 -8.04 22.25 -2.76
C GLU A 378 -8.18 23.78 -2.82
N PHE A 379 -7.27 24.53 -2.20
CA PHE A 379 -7.38 25.98 -2.12
C PHE A 379 -6.99 26.67 -3.44
N GLU A 380 -7.92 27.41 -4.02
CA GLU A 380 -7.68 28.42 -5.05
C GLU A 380 -8.30 29.76 -4.64
N GLY A 381 -7.58 30.86 -4.88
CA GLY A 381 -8.09 32.18 -4.51
C GLY A 381 -7.04 33.26 -4.40
N THR A 382 -7.46 34.45 -3.96
CA THR A 382 -6.58 35.60 -3.75
C THR A 382 -6.37 35.85 -2.26
N ILE A 383 -5.11 35.79 -1.81
CA ILE A 383 -4.68 36.13 -0.45
C ILE A 383 -4.53 37.66 -0.36
N PRO A 384 -5.25 38.35 0.54
CA PRO A 384 -5.28 39.81 0.56
C PRO A 384 -3.93 40.49 0.80
N LYS A 385 -3.75 41.67 0.20
CA LYS A 385 -2.53 42.49 0.35
C LYS A 385 -2.23 42.75 1.83
N GLY A 386 -0.97 42.53 2.22
CA GLY A 386 -0.50 42.70 3.60
C GLY A 386 -0.69 41.48 4.50
N GLN A 387 -1.24 40.38 3.99
CA GLN A 387 -1.13 39.06 4.60
C GLN A 387 0.16 38.36 4.15
N TYR A 388 0.62 37.38 4.93
CA TYR A 388 1.72 36.51 4.53
C TYR A 388 1.31 35.72 3.28
N GLY A 389 2.17 35.66 2.26
CA GLY A 389 1.82 35.02 0.99
C GLY A 389 0.80 35.78 0.13
N ALA A 390 0.62 37.10 0.32
CA ALA A 390 -0.31 37.88 -0.51
C ALA A 390 -0.06 37.69 -2.03
N GLY A 391 -1.12 37.33 -2.75
CA GLY A 391 -1.04 36.90 -4.15
C GLY A 391 -2.27 36.12 -4.60
N THR A 392 -2.30 35.71 -5.86
CA THR A 392 -3.34 34.78 -6.36
C THR A 392 -2.76 33.38 -6.51
N VAL A 393 -3.45 32.38 -5.98
CA VAL A 393 -3.10 30.96 -6.04
C VAL A 393 -4.10 30.25 -6.96
N LYS A 394 -3.57 29.47 -7.91
CA LYS A 394 -4.31 28.55 -8.76
C LYS A 394 -3.67 27.17 -8.75
N ILE A 395 -4.44 26.10 -8.82
CA ILE A 395 -3.90 24.74 -8.87
C ILE A 395 -3.41 24.47 -10.29
N TRP A 396 -2.09 24.31 -10.41
CA TRP A 396 -1.41 23.95 -11.65
C TRP A 396 -1.50 22.45 -11.93
N ASP A 397 -1.34 21.62 -10.89
CA ASP A 397 -1.61 20.18 -10.93
C ASP A 397 -1.90 19.63 -9.52
N ILE A 398 -2.61 18.51 -9.45
CA ILE A 398 -2.96 17.82 -8.22
C ILE A 398 -3.18 16.33 -8.53
N GLY A 399 -2.90 15.44 -7.57
CA GLY A 399 -3.13 14.01 -7.76
C GLY A 399 -2.50 13.19 -6.64
N THR A 400 -2.20 11.92 -6.92
CA THR A 400 -1.56 11.03 -5.94
C THR A 400 -0.04 10.99 -6.11
N CYS A 401 0.65 10.62 -5.04
CA CYS A 401 2.09 10.59 -4.91
C CYS A 401 2.53 9.26 -4.30
N GLU A 402 3.36 8.52 -5.03
CA GLU A 402 4.10 7.38 -4.47
C GLU A 402 5.41 7.88 -3.88
N VAL A 403 5.62 7.61 -2.59
CA VAL A 403 6.84 8.00 -1.88
C VAL A 403 7.83 6.84 -1.88
N GLU A 404 8.80 6.87 -2.80
CA GLU A 404 9.86 5.85 -2.86
C GLU A 404 10.91 6.04 -1.75
N LYS A 405 11.20 7.30 -1.40
CA LYS A 405 12.21 7.64 -0.41
C LYS A 405 11.92 8.97 0.25
N TRP A 406 11.96 9.00 1.58
CA TRP A 406 11.83 10.23 2.34
C TRP A 406 12.89 10.31 3.45
N ARG A 407 13.93 11.12 3.24
CA ARG A 407 15.00 11.39 4.20
C ARG A 407 15.18 12.88 4.39
N ALA A 408 15.81 13.30 5.49
CA ALA A 408 15.98 14.72 5.85
C ALA A 408 16.72 15.58 4.81
N ASN A 409 17.49 14.95 3.91
CA ASN A 409 18.26 15.60 2.86
C ASN A 409 17.92 15.14 1.43
N GLU A 410 17.03 14.16 1.28
CA GLU A 410 16.75 13.54 -0.01
C GLU A 410 15.35 12.92 -0.03
N ILE A 411 14.55 13.32 -1.01
CA ILE A 411 13.19 12.82 -1.21
C ILE A 411 13.08 12.36 -2.66
N ILE A 412 12.53 11.17 -2.89
CA ILE A 412 12.22 10.63 -4.23
C ILE A 412 10.76 10.24 -4.24
N VAL A 413 10.03 10.75 -5.23
CA VAL A 413 8.58 10.55 -5.39
C VAL A 413 8.20 10.34 -6.85
N VAL A 414 7.13 9.59 -7.07
CA VAL A 414 6.43 9.50 -8.35
C VAL A 414 5.08 10.20 -8.23
N LEU A 415 4.84 11.20 -9.08
CA LEU A 415 3.61 11.99 -9.09
C LEU A 415 2.69 11.56 -10.21
N HIS A 416 1.42 11.31 -9.88
CA HIS A 416 0.35 10.95 -10.80
C HIS A 416 -0.65 12.10 -10.90
N GLY A 417 -0.37 13.06 -11.79
CA GLY A 417 -1.18 14.28 -11.97
C GLY A 417 -2.39 14.09 -12.88
N ARG A 418 -3.22 15.13 -12.96
CA ARG A 418 -4.41 15.13 -13.83
C ARG A 418 -4.03 15.11 -15.31
N GLY A 419 -4.93 14.59 -16.15
CA GLY A 419 -4.79 14.58 -17.61
C GLY A 419 -4.57 15.96 -18.22
N ASP A 420 -5.27 16.97 -17.70
CA ASP A 420 -5.18 18.39 -18.08
C ASP A 420 -4.29 19.22 -17.14
N GLY A 421 -3.62 18.57 -16.18
CA GLY A 421 -2.71 19.19 -15.23
C GLY A 421 -1.35 19.54 -15.84
N GLY A 422 -0.57 20.35 -15.12
CA GLY A 422 0.74 20.82 -15.54
C GLY A 422 1.79 19.73 -15.83
N LEU A 423 1.63 18.52 -15.28
CA LEU A 423 2.49 17.37 -15.57
C LEU A 423 2.06 16.60 -16.84
N GLY A 424 0.86 16.87 -17.35
CA GLY A 424 0.30 16.34 -18.61
C GLY A 424 -0.27 14.92 -18.51
N GLY A 425 -0.75 14.50 -17.33
CA GLY A 425 -1.40 13.20 -17.13
C GLY A 425 -0.49 11.98 -17.21
N ILE A 426 0.82 12.17 -17.28
CA ILE A 426 1.80 11.08 -17.26
C ILE A 426 2.52 11.05 -15.91
N PRO A 427 2.78 9.85 -15.34
CA PRO A 427 3.54 9.73 -14.10
C PRO A 427 4.92 10.38 -14.23
N ARG A 428 5.30 11.20 -13.25
CA ARG A 428 6.59 11.90 -13.23
C ARG A 428 7.38 11.58 -11.98
N ARG A 429 8.59 11.05 -12.14
CA ARG A 429 9.50 10.76 -11.04
C ARG A 429 10.44 11.93 -10.76
N TYR A 430 10.39 12.44 -9.54
CA TYR A 430 11.16 13.59 -9.07
C TYR A 430 12.09 13.21 -7.92
N ALA A 431 13.26 13.87 -7.87
CA ALA A 431 14.13 13.88 -6.70
C ALA A 431 14.27 15.31 -6.17
N LEU A 432 14.04 15.52 -4.87
CA LEU A 432 14.42 16.73 -4.15
C LEU A 432 15.67 16.42 -3.32
N ILE A 433 16.74 17.18 -3.54
CA ILE A 433 18.01 17.02 -2.83
C ILE A 433 18.32 18.31 -2.08
N ARG A 434 18.47 18.23 -0.76
CA ARG A 434 18.78 19.40 0.08
C ARG A 434 20.22 19.82 -0.14
N THR A 435 20.43 21.10 -0.43
CA THR A 435 21.77 21.65 -0.64
C THR A 435 22.28 22.34 0.62
N GLU A 436 21.56 23.35 1.10
CA GLU A 436 21.94 24.12 2.29
C GLU A 436 20.71 24.80 2.91
N GLY A 437 20.59 24.76 4.23
CA GLY A 437 19.52 25.46 4.95
C GLY A 437 18.14 25.04 4.45
N LYS A 438 17.37 25.99 3.89
CA LYS A 438 16.04 25.75 3.30
C LYS A 438 16.09 25.48 1.78
N ASN A 439 17.26 25.48 1.16
CA ASN A 439 17.40 25.33 -0.29
C ASN A 439 17.51 23.86 -0.68
N TRP A 440 16.74 23.50 -1.71
CA TRP A 440 16.67 22.18 -2.31
C TRP A 440 16.83 22.29 -3.83
N LEU A 441 17.25 21.19 -4.42
CA LEU A 441 17.35 21.02 -5.87
C LEU A 441 16.31 19.99 -6.30
N LEU A 442 15.28 20.45 -7.01
CA LEU A 442 14.26 19.60 -7.63
C LEU A 442 14.73 19.16 -9.01
N LYS A 443 14.75 17.85 -9.24
CA LYS A 443 15.21 17.21 -10.48
C LYS A 443 14.14 16.25 -11.00
N LEU A 444 13.89 16.32 -12.31
CA LEU A 444 13.18 15.25 -13.00
C LEU A 444 14.18 14.12 -13.28
N MET A 445 13.92 12.92 -12.78
CA MET A 445 14.86 11.79 -12.90
C MET A 445 14.88 11.22 -14.33
N ARG A 446 15.95 10.51 -14.72
CA ARG A 446 16.05 9.96 -16.10
C ARG A 446 15.22 8.69 -16.28
N ASP A 447 15.20 7.87 -15.25
CA ASP A 447 14.36 6.69 -15.08
C ASP A 447 12.96 7.12 -14.67
N GLN A 448 12.20 7.65 -15.63
CA GLN A 448 10.79 7.94 -15.45
C GLN A 448 9.96 6.65 -15.42
N PRO A 449 8.83 6.63 -14.69
CA PRO A 449 7.90 5.52 -14.76
C PRO A 449 7.35 5.45 -16.18
N LEU A 450 7.22 4.24 -16.73
CA LEU A 450 6.54 4.08 -18.00
C LEU A 450 5.04 4.40 -17.78
N PRO A 451 4.38 5.13 -18.69
CA PRO A 451 2.93 5.23 -18.63
C PRO A 451 2.35 3.81 -18.66
N ALA A 452 1.34 3.56 -17.82
CA ALA A 452 0.69 2.26 -17.74
C ALA A 452 0.33 1.81 -19.16
N ARG A 453 0.78 0.61 -19.56
CA ARG A 453 0.42 0.05 -20.86
C ARG A 453 -1.11 -0.04 -20.95
N PRO A 454 -1.73 0.21 -22.12
CA PRO A 454 -3.14 -0.08 -22.30
C PRO A 454 -3.37 -1.54 -21.94
N LEU A 455 -4.18 -1.79 -20.91
CA LEU A 455 -4.55 -3.15 -20.53
C LEU A 455 -5.41 -3.72 -21.65
N ALA A 456 -5.21 -5.00 -21.94
CA ALA A 456 -6.02 -5.78 -22.87
C ALA A 456 -6.40 -7.09 -22.19
N PRO A 457 -7.61 -7.64 -22.46
CA PRO A 457 -8.03 -8.90 -21.86
C PRO A 457 -7.02 -10.03 -22.12
N MET A 458 -6.58 -10.70 -21.05
CA MET A 458 -5.84 -11.96 -21.11
C MET A 458 -6.73 -13.06 -21.70
N LEU A 459 -6.20 -13.86 -22.62
CA LEU A 459 -6.97 -14.84 -23.36
C LEU A 459 -6.80 -16.24 -22.76
N PRO A 460 -7.89 -16.92 -22.37
CA PRO A 460 -7.82 -18.29 -21.88
C PRO A 460 -7.51 -19.28 -23.01
N THR A 461 -6.76 -20.32 -22.69
CA THR A 461 -6.46 -21.45 -23.59
C THR A 461 -7.57 -22.49 -23.49
N MET A 462 -7.93 -23.09 -24.63
CA MET A 462 -8.90 -24.17 -24.67
C MET A 462 -8.26 -25.45 -24.11
N ALA A 463 -8.92 -26.10 -23.15
CA ALA A 463 -8.46 -27.31 -22.49
C ALA A 463 -9.56 -28.38 -22.33
N THR A 464 -9.15 -29.63 -22.26
CA THR A 464 -9.98 -30.74 -21.81
C THR A 464 -9.88 -30.92 -20.30
N ARG A 465 -10.78 -31.71 -19.74
CA ARG A 465 -10.66 -32.18 -18.34
C ARG A 465 -9.32 -32.89 -18.08
N GLY A 466 -8.78 -33.58 -19.08
CA GLY A 466 -7.50 -34.30 -18.97
C GLY A 466 -6.33 -33.34 -18.76
N ASP A 467 -6.32 -32.20 -19.45
CA ASP A 467 -5.26 -31.20 -19.35
C ASP A 467 -5.21 -30.58 -17.95
N ILE A 468 -6.36 -30.25 -17.36
CA ILE A 468 -6.43 -29.75 -15.97
C ILE A 468 -5.90 -30.80 -15.00
N THR A 469 -6.27 -32.06 -15.20
CA THR A 469 -5.85 -33.16 -14.31
C THR A 469 -4.33 -33.36 -14.40
N LEU A 470 -3.77 -33.28 -15.61
CA LEU A 470 -2.33 -33.38 -15.83
C LEU A 470 -1.57 -32.25 -15.10
N ASP A 471 -1.97 -31.00 -15.29
CA ASP A 471 -1.34 -29.85 -14.63
C ASP A 471 -1.43 -29.95 -13.10
N GLN A 472 -2.56 -30.44 -12.57
CA GLN A 472 -2.71 -30.68 -11.11
C GLN A 472 -1.74 -31.75 -10.60
N HIS A 473 -1.47 -32.81 -11.38
CA HIS A 473 -0.45 -33.81 -11.04
C HIS A 473 0.97 -33.23 -11.07
N GLU A 474 1.21 -32.21 -11.89
CA GLU A 474 2.47 -31.46 -11.95
C GLU A 474 2.58 -30.37 -10.86
N GLY A 475 1.59 -30.27 -9.96
CA GLY A 475 1.60 -29.39 -8.78
C GLY A 475 0.87 -28.06 -8.98
N ALA A 476 0.21 -27.83 -10.12
CA ALA A 476 -0.59 -26.64 -10.32
C ALA A 476 -1.84 -26.63 -9.42
N THR A 477 -2.13 -25.48 -8.81
CA THR A 477 -3.35 -25.26 -8.03
C THR A 477 -4.29 -24.36 -8.83
N PHE A 478 -5.54 -24.81 -9.00
CA PHE A 478 -6.55 -24.10 -9.77
C PHE A 478 -7.71 -23.66 -8.88
N ALA A 479 -8.24 -22.47 -9.16
CA ALA A 479 -9.60 -22.10 -8.83
C ALA A 479 -10.48 -22.19 -10.07
N PHE A 480 -11.74 -22.55 -9.90
CA PHE A 480 -12.69 -22.75 -10.97
C PHE A 480 -13.77 -21.67 -10.94
N GLU A 481 -14.02 -21.03 -12.07
CA GLU A 481 -15.09 -20.06 -12.23
C GLU A 481 -16.02 -20.46 -13.38
N MET A 482 -17.26 -20.00 -13.32
CA MET A 482 -18.20 -20.26 -14.41
C MET A 482 -17.78 -19.52 -15.66
N LYS A 483 -17.83 -20.20 -16.81
CA LYS A 483 -17.68 -19.55 -18.10
C LYS A 483 -19.02 -18.89 -18.45
N TRP A 484 -19.03 -17.57 -18.41
CA TRP A 484 -20.12 -16.74 -18.86
C TRP A 484 -20.18 -16.69 -20.39
N ASP A 485 -21.33 -16.25 -20.91
CA ASP A 485 -21.62 -16.12 -22.33
C ASP A 485 -22.08 -14.70 -22.65
N GLY A 486 -21.11 -13.82 -22.88
CA GLY A 486 -21.32 -12.40 -23.13
C GLY A 486 -20.13 -11.68 -23.75
N TYR A 487 -20.10 -10.35 -23.59
CA TYR A 487 -19.00 -9.52 -24.09
C TYR A 487 -17.91 -9.39 -23.04
N ARG A 488 -16.68 -9.77 -23.41
CA ARG A 488 -15.50 -9.58 -22.58
C ARG A 488 -15.14 -8.09 -22.54
N ILE A 489 -15.14 -7.50 -21.34
CA ILE A 489 -14.97 -6.07 -21.12
C ILE A 489 -13.89 -5.84 -20.06
N LEU A 490 -13.00 -4.88 -20.32
CA LEU A 490 -12.25 -4.21 -19.27
C LEU A 490 -13.01 -2.96 -18.86
N ALA A 491 -13.25 -2.80 -17.57
CA ALA A 491 -13.78 -1.57 -17.02
C ALA A 491 -12.62 -0.77 -16.41
N ASP A 492 -12.40 0.43 -16.94
CA ASP A 492 -11.48 1.41 -16.35
C ASP A 492 -12.30 2.44 -15.57
N VAL A 493 -11.99 2.58 -14.29
CA VAL A 493 -12.66 3.48 -13.35
C VAL A 493 -11.69 4.59 -12.99
N GLY A 494 -11.96 5.80 -13.49
CA GLY A 494 -11.28 7.02 -13.08
C GLY A 494 -12.33 8.04 -12.65
N ARG A 495 -12.22 9.27 -13.18
CA ARG A 495 -13.29 10.28 -13.03
C ARG A 495 -14.61 9.82 -13.65
N ASP A 496 -14.51 9.13 -14.78
CA ASP A 496 -15.62 8.50 -15.48
C ASP A 496 -15.33 6.99 -15.58
N VAL A 497 -16.39 6.19 -15.68
CA VAL A 497 -16.26 4.74 -15.93
C VAL A 497 -16.31 4.49 -17.43
N ARG A 498 -15.33 3.74 -17.93
CA ARG A 498 -15.27 3.33 -19.33
C ARG A 498 -15.22 1.82 -19.47
N LEU A 499 -16.15 1.28 -20.25
CA LEU A 499 -16.21 -0.15 -20.58
C LEU A 499 -15.67 -0.37 -21.99
N VAL A 500 -14.53 -1.03 -22.10
CA VAL A 500 -13.85 -1.26 -23.38
C VAL A 500 -13.73 -2.75 -23.63
N SER A 501 -14.20 -3.20 -24.79
CA SER A 501 -13.96 -4.57 -25.24
C SER A 501 -12.52 -4.79 -25.69
N ARG A 502 -12.16 -6.05 -25.93
CA ARG A 502 -10.87 -6.42 -26.52
C ARG A 502 -10.49 -5.62 -27.76
N GLY A 503 -11.43 -5.42 -28.70
CA GLY A 503 -11.20 -4.71 -29.95
C GLY A 503 -11.17 -3.18 -29.81
N GLY A 504 -11.21 -2.64 -28.59
CA GLY A 504 -11.23 -1.21 -28.33
C GLY A 504 -12.60 -0.55 -28.47
N LYS A 505 -13.66 -1.30 -28.78
CA LYS A 505 -15.04 -0.78 -28.86
C LYS A 505 -15.55 -0.43 -27.46
N ASP A 506 -16.12 0.77 -27.34
CA ASP A 506 -16.68 1.32 -26.10
C ASP A 506 -18.13 0.88 -25.91
N TYR A 507 -18.40 0.22 -24.79
CA TYR A 507 -19.69 -0.34 -24.40
C TYR A 507 -20.33 0.40 -23.22
N THR A 508 -19.78 1.54 -22.81
CA THR A 508 -20.25 2.29 -21.63
C THR A 508 -21.73 2.67 -21.74
N ARG A 509 -22.21 2.98 -22.95
CA ARG A 509 -23.63 3.30 -23.20
C ARG A 509 -24.54 2.09 -23.17
N LEU A 510 -24.02 0.90 -23.47
CA LEU A 510 -24.81 -0.35 -23.44
C LEU A 510 -25.15 -0.73 -22.00
N PHE A 511 -24.30 -0.38 -21.03
CA PHE A 511 -24.51 -0.66 -19.61
C PHE A 511 -24.63 0.64 -18.81
N PRO A 512 -25.82 1.25 -18.73
CA PRO A 512 -26.04 2.50 -18.00
C PRO A 512 -25.67 2.45 -16.51
N HIS A 513 -25.59 1.26 -15.93
CA HIS A 513 -25.23 0.99 -14.54
C HIS A 513 -23.71 0.96 -14.29
N ALA A 514 -22.88 1.32 -15.29
CA ALA A 514 -21.43 1.31 -15.16
C ALA A 514 -20.90 2.15 -13.97
N SER A 515 -21.63 3.19 -13.56
CA SER A 515 -21.26 4.02 -12.41
C SER A 515 -21.27 3.28 -11.07
N GLU A 516 -21.93 2.12 -10.97
CA GLU A 516 -21.85 1.27 -9.77
C GLU A 516 -20.41 0.79 -9.50
N LEU A 517 -19.57 0.68 -10.54
CA LEU A 517 -18.15 0.36 -10.40
C LEU A 517 -17.35 1.43 -9.65
N SER A 518 -17.76 2.70 -9.72
CA SER A 518 -17.13 3.78 -8.92
C SER A 518 -17.40 3.64 -7.42
N GLN A 519 -18.44 2.90 -7.02
CA GLN A 519 -18.70 2.60 -5.61
C GLN A 519 -17.80 1.46 -5.12
N MET A 520 -17.54 0.47 -5.99
CA MET A 520 -16.64 -0.64 -5.70
C MET A 520 -15.16 -0.24 -5.72
N LEU A 521 -14.80 0.69 -6.61
CA LEU A 521 -13.43 1.17 -6.84
C LEU A 521 -13.36 2.68 -6.59
N ALA A 522 -13.59 3.10 -5.34
CA ALA A 522 -13.66 4.51 -4.96
C ALA A 522 -12.38 5.30 -5.31
N ASP A 523 -11.22 4.65 -5.21
CA ASP A 523 -9.91 5.25 -5.54
C ASP A 523 -9.55 5.12 -7.03
N GLY A 524 -10.47 4.61 -7.86
CA GLY A 524 -10.22 4.24 -9.24
C GLY A 524 -9.57 2.87 -9.38
N GLY A 525 -9.49 2.36 -10.60
CA GLY A 525 -8.94 1.04 -10.87
C GLY A 525 -9.29 0.49 -12.25
N CYS A 526 -8.89 -0.75 -12.51
CA CYS A 526 -9.29 -1.48 -13.69
C CYS A 526 -9.63 -2.92 -13.33
N VAL A 527 -10.80 -3.38 -13.79
CA VAL A 527 -11.27 -4.76 -13.58
C VAL A 527 -11.58 -5.44 -14.90
N ASP A 528 -11.40 -6.76 -14.91
CA ASP A 528 -11.71 -7.63 -16.03
C ASP A 528 -12.98 -8.42 -15.72
N GLY A 529 -13.93 -8.38 -16.64
CA GLY A 529 -15.25 -8.95 -16.45
C GLY A 529 -15.95 -9.31 -17.76
N GLU A 530 -17.17 -9.81 -17.63
CA GLU A 530 -18.02 -10.15 -18.75
C GLU A 530 -19.41 -9.54 -18.61
N LEU A 531 -19.81 -8.76 -19.61
CA LEU A 531 -21.15 -8.18 -19.69
C LEU A 531 -22.09 -9.21 -20.30
N VAL A 532 -23.10 -9.63 -19.53
CA VAL A 532 -24.07 -10.65 -19.92
C VAL A 532 -25.49 -10.10 -19.91
N ALA A 533 -26.37 -10.68 -20.72
CA ALA A 533 -27.81 -10.49 -20.62
C ALA A 533 -28.44 -11.74 -20.01
N LEU A 534 -29.26 -11.57 -18.98
CA LEU A 534 -29.95 -12.69 -18.32
C LEU A 534 -31.38 -12.84 -18.87
N GLY A 535 -31.75 -14.07 -19.20
CA GLY A 535 -33.11 -14.46 -19.53
C GLY A 535 -34.02 -14.56 -18.30
N PRO A 536 -35.33 -14.82 -18.48
CA PRO A 536 -36.29 -14.92 -17.38
C PRO A 536 -36.01 -16.03 -16.36
N ASP A 537 -35.24 -17.05 -16.75
CA ASP A 537 -34.77 -18.14 -15.89
C ASP A 537 -33.44 -17.82 -15.18
N GLY A 538 -32.94 -16.59 -15.33
CA GLY A 538 -31.68 -16.12 -14.74
C GLY A 538 -30.43 -16.61 -15.47
N ARG A 539 -30.57 -17.28 -16.62
CA ARG A 539 -29.43 -17.78 -17.39
C ARG A 539 -28.91 -16.74 -18.39
N PRO A 540 -27.59 -16.70 -18.65
CA PRO A 540 -27.04 -15.89 -19.74
C PRO A 540 -27.63 -16.30 -21.10
N ASP A 541 -28.09 -15.31 -21.86
CA ASP A 541 -28.54 -15.48 -23.24
C ASP A 541 -27.84 -14.45 -24.14
N PHE A 542 -26.87 -14.95 -24.92
CA PHE A 542 -26.11 -14.15 -25.87
C PHE A 542 -27.00 -13.44 -26.90
N SER A 543 -28.10 -14.07 -27.33
CA SER A 543 -29.00 -13.48 -28.33
C SER A 543 -29.69 -12.23 -27.77
N LEU A 544 -30.06 -12.24 -26.48
CA LEU A 544 -30.61 -11.07 -25.80
C LEU A 544 -29.59 -9.94 -25.69
N LEU A 545 -28.34 -10.26 -25.35
CA LEU A 545 -27.25 -9.28 -25.28
C LEU A 545 -26.99 -8.63 -26.65
N HIS A 546 -26.91 -9.44 -27.71
CA HIS A 546 -26.69 -8.96 -29.06
C HIS A 546 -27.83 -8.04 -29.54
N ASN A 547 -29.09 -8.40 -29.26
CA ASN A 547 -30.24 -7.57 -29.59
C ASN A 547 -30.25 -6.25 -28.80
N ALA A 548 -29.79 -6.26 -27.54
CA ALA A 548 -29.67 -5.04 -26.73
C ALA A 548 -28.59 -4.09 -27.28
N ASP A 549 -27.42 -4.61 -27.67
CA ASP A 549 -26.33 -3.84 -28.28
C ASP A 549 -26.73 -3.22 -29.62
N ARG A 550 -27.42 -3.99 -30.47
CA ARG A 550 -27.77 -3.55 -31.83
C ARG A 550 -28.97 -2.60 -31.88
N ASP A 551 -30.07 -2.99 -31.21
CA ASP A 551 -31.37 -2.36 -31.41
C ASP A 551 -31.87 -1.59 -30.18
N GLY A 552 -31.10 -1.58 -29.09
CA GLY A 552 -31.53 -1.00 -27.81
C GLY A 552 -32.67 -1.77 -27.16
N ALA A 553 -32.83 -3.07 -27.50
CA ALA A 553 -33.83 -3.92 -26.88
C ALA A 553 -33.62 -4.00 -25.36
N HIS A 554 -34.71 -3.98 -24.58
CA HIS A 554 -34.61 -4.12 -23.14
C HIS A 554 -34.10 -5.52 -22.77
N ALA A 555 -32.99 -5.57 -22.04
CA ALA A 555 -32.41 -6.79 -21.51
C ALA A 555 -31.94 -6.56 -20.06
N HIS A 556 -32.00 -7.60 -19.24
CA HIS A 556 -31.47 -7.57 -17.88
C HIS A 556 -29.96 -7.77 -17.92
N LEU A 557 -29.22 -6.67 -18.01
CA LEU A 557 -27.76 -6.69 -18.10
C LEU A 557 -27.10 -6.83 -16.71
N ARG A 558 -26.03 -7.60 -16.65
CA ARG A 558 -25.15 -7.76 -15.48
C ARG A 558 -23.70 -7.78 -15.91
N TYR A 559 -22.82 -7.16 -15.13
CA TYR A 559 -21.38 -7.20 -15.35
C TYR A 559 -20.73 -8.15 -14.35
N MET A 560 -20.25 -9.29 -14.83
CA MET A 560 -19.64 -10.37 -14.04
C MET A 560 -18.13 -10.14 -13.93
N VAL A 561 -17.67 -9.59 -12.81
CA VAL A 561 -16.28 -9.21 -12.58
C VAL A 561 -15.51 -10.37 -11.95
N PHE A 562 -14.40 -10.78 -12.55
CA PHE A 562 -13.63 -11.94 -12.08
C PHE A 562 -12.13 -11.70 -11.87
N ASP A 563 -11.59 -10.54 -12.22
CA ASP A 563 -10.21 -10.18 -11.90
C ASP A 563 -10.03 -8.66 -11.70
N LEU A 564 -9.06 -8.28 -10.87
CA LEU A 564 -8.70 -6.91 -10.53
C LEU A 564 -7.29 -6.62 -11.02
N LEU A 565 -7.16 -5.75 -12.01
CA LEU A 565 -5.90 -5.50 -12.71
C LEU A 565 -5.16 -4.26 -12.16
N ARG A 566 -5.92 -3.29 -11.66
CA ARG A 566 -5.40 -2.06 -11.05
C ARG A 566 -6.34 -1.58 -9.96
N LEU A 567 -5.78 -1.09 -8.87
CA LEU A 567 -6.52 -0.48 -7.76
C LEU A 567 -5.81 0.81 -7.37
N GLY A 568 -6.50 1.95 -7.50
CA GLY A 568 -5.86 3.26 -7.40
C GLY A 568 -4.74 3.43 -8.42
N GLY A 569 -3.56 3.85 -7.95
CA GLY A 569 -2.34 3.94 -8.76
C GLY A 569 -1.60 2.62 -8.95
N ARG A 570 -1.93 1.57 -8.19
CA ARG A 570 -1.16 0.32 -8.15
C ARG A 570 -1.54 -0.64 -9.28
N ASP A 571 -0.55 -1.02 -10.08
CA ASP A 571 -0.64 -2.12 -11.04
C ASP A 571 -0.56 -3.47 -10.31
N LEU A 572 -1.57 -4.32 -10.49
CA LEU A 572 -1.67 -5.63 -9.86
C LEU A 572 -1.37 -6.78 -10.84
N THR A 573 -1.12 -6.50 -12.12
CA THR A 573 -0.99 -7.55 -13.15
C THR A 573 0.14 -8.55 -12.88
N ALA A 574 1.20 -8.14 -12.19
CA ALA A 574 2.30 -9.02 -11.79
C ALA A 574 2.01 -9.87 -10.53
N GLU A 575 1.03 -9.48 -9.72
CA GLU A 575 0.67 -10.20 -8.48
C GLU A 575 0.04 -11.57 -8.81
N PRO A 576 0.09 -12.57 -7.91
CA PRO A 576 -0.63 -13.83 -8.10
C PRO A 576 -2.15 -13.61 -8.22
N TRP A 577 -2.81 -14.43 -9.05
CA TRP A 577 -4.26 -14.35 -9.23
C TRP A 577 -5.02 -14.46 -7.91
N SER A 578 -4.56 -15.29 -6.96
CA SER A 578 -5.18 -15.42 -5.63
C SER A 578 -5.24 -14.09 -4.88
N THR A 579 -4.18 -13.29 -4.94
CA THR A 579 -4.10 -11.98 -4.29
C THR A 579 -5.05 -10.98 -4.95
N ARG A 580 -5.04 -10.91 -6.29
CA ARG A 580 -5.96 -10.03 -7.04
C ARG A 580 -7.43 -10.40 -6.76
N ARG A 581 -7.70 -11.70 -6.68
CA ARG A 581 -9.03 -12.24 -6.42
C ARG A 581 -9.52 -11.98 -5.00
N GLU A 582 -8.65 -12.09 -4.01
CA GLU A 582 -8.95 -11.76 -2.61
C GLU A 582 -9.31 -10.27 -2.46
N LEU A 583 -8.48 -9.39 -3.03
CA LEU A 583 -8.74 -7.94 -3.07
C LEU A 583 -10.08 -7.62 -3.73
N LEU A 584 -10.39 -8.25 -4.86
CA LEU A 584 -11.69 -8.10 -5.53
C LEU A 584 -12.84 -8.59 -4.66
N GLY A 585 -12.65 -9.70 -3.92
CA GLY A 585 -13.66 -10.25 -3.01
C GLY A 585 -14.03 -9.29 -1.86
N HIS A 586 -13.08 -8.49 -1.37
CA HIS A 586 -13.34 -7.48 -0.34
C HIS A 586 -14.22 -6.32 -0.81
N MET A 587 -14.29 -6.06 -2.13
CA MET A 587 -15.12 -4.99 -2.70
C MET A 587 -16.61 -5.35 -2.72
N GLY A 588 -16.94 -6.65 -2.75
CA GLY A 588 -18.31 -7.14 -2.77
C GLY A 588 -19.05 -6.92 -4.11
N ASP A 589 -20.37 -7.10 -4.07
CA ASP A 589 -21.27 -7.00 -5.23
C ASP A 589 -22.16 -5.76 -5.12
N THR A 590 -22.68 -5.30 -6.27
CA THR A 590 -23.79 -4.33 -6.36
C THR A 590 -25.02 -4.97 -7.02
N GLU A 591 -26.05 -4.18 -7.31
CA GLU A 591 -27.25 -4.69 -7.96
C GLU A 591 -26.95 -5.21 -9.38
N HIS A 592 -26.10 -4.51 -10.13
CA HIS A 592 -25.83 -4.81 -11.54
C HIS A 592 -24.39 -5.31 -11.80
N VAL A 593 -23.46 -5.09 -10.88
CA VAL A 593 -22.08 -5.57 -10.94
C VAL A 593 -21.91 -6.68 -9.92
N VAL A 594 -21.49 -7.85 -10.38
CA VAL A 594 -21.44 -9.06 -9.56
C VAL A 594 -20.04 -9.63 -9.62
N VAL A 595 -19.49 -10.06 -8.49
CA VAL A 595 -18.22 -10.76 -8.34
C VAL A 595 -18.55 -12.25 -8.13
N PRO A 596 -18.64 -13.07 -9.19
CA PRO A 596 -19.12 -14.45 -9.05
C PRO A 596 -18.14 -15.29 -8.24
N PRO A 597 -18.59 -16.27 -7.44
CA PRO A 597 -17.69 -17.05 -6.60
C PRO A 597 -16.65 -17.84 -7.41
N ALA A 598 -15.44 -17.93 -6.87
CA ALA A 598 -14.39 -18.81 -7.37
C ALA A 598 -14.32 -20.07 -6.50
N TYR A 599 -14.47 -21.24 -7.12
CA TYR A 599 -14.51 -22.52 -6.43
C TYR A 599 -13.09 -23.10 -6.33
N THR A 600 -12.57 -23.28 -5.12
CA THR A 600 -11.26 -23.89 -4.84
C THR A 600 -11.33 -25.41 -4.66
N GLY A 601 -12.49 -26.02 -4.97
CA GLY A 601 -12.73 -27.46 -4.89
C GLY A 601 -12.26 -28.21 -6.13
N SER A 602 -12.91 -29.33 -6.45
CA SER A 602 -12.59 -30.10 -7.66
C SER A 602 -13.24 -29.50 -8.92
N PHE A 603 -12.59 -29.70 -10.07
CA PHE A 603 -13.17 -29.40 -11.39
C PHE A 603 -14.56 -30.05 -11.55
N ASP A 604 -14.74 -31.28 -11.08
CA ASP A 604 -16.01 -32.01 -11.18
C ASP A 604 -17.17 -31.33 -10.47
N HIS A 605 -16.89 -30.69 -9.33
CA HIS A 605 -17.92 -29.97 -8.61
C HIS A 605 -18.33 -28.70 -9.37
N ALA A 606 -17.35 -27.92 -9.85
CA ALA A 606 -17.62 -26.75 -10.67
C ALA A 606 -18.34 -27.13 -11.99
N TRP A 607 -17.96 -28.25 -12.59
CA TRP A 607 -18.58 -28.76 -13.80
C TRP A 607 -20.05 -29.13 -13.61
N ARG A 608 -20.39 -29.85 -12.52
CA ARG A 608 -21.79 -30.17 -12.18
C ARG A 608 -22.62 -28.92 -11.93
N ALA A 609 -22.06 -27.93 -11.24
CA ALA A 609 -22.74 -26.65 -11.03
C ALA A 609 -23.01 -25.94 -12.37
N ALA A 610 -22.04 -25.93 -13.29
CA ALA A 610 -22.25 -25.39 -14.65
C ALA A 610 -23.33 -26.17 -15.43
N GLU A 611 -23.40 -27.51 -15.28
CA GLU A 611 -24.44 -28.37 -15.85
C GLU A 611 -25.83 -28.00 -15.34
N GLU A 612 -26.03 -27.97 -14.03
CA GLU A 612 -27.31 -27.65 -13.38
C GLU A 612 -27.80 -26.25 -13.77
N LEU A 613 -26.89 -25.28 -13.82
CA LEU A 613 -27.18 -23.90 -14.17
C LEU A 613 -27.32 -23.66 -15.68
N GLY A 614 -27.03 -24.67 -16.52
CA GLY A 614 -27.16 -24.52 -17.97
C GLY A 614 -26.07 -23.67 -18.64
N LEU A 615 -24.96 -23.38 -17.95
CA LEU A 615 -23.89 -22.46 -18.38
C LEU A 615 -22.98 -23.06 -19.48
N GLU A 616 -22.19 -22.21 -20.14
CA GLU A 616 -21.35 -22.60 -21.29
C GLU A 616 -20.23 -23.56 -20.89
N GLY A 617 -19.70 -23.41 -19.67
CA GLY A 617 -18.58 -24.23 -19.18
C GLY A 617 -17.94 -23.66 -17.92
N VAL A 618 -16.66 -24.00 -17.75
CA VAL A 618 -15.85 -23.61 -16.59
C VAL A 618 -14.50 -23.07 -17.07
N VAL A 619 -13.98 -22.05 -16.40
CA VAL A 619 -12.61 -21.56 -16.55
C VAL A 619 -11.82 -21.96 -15.32
N ALA A 620 -10.77 -22.76 -15.49
CA ALA A 620 -9.79 -23.07 -14.46
C ALA A 620 -8.68 -22.02 -14.51
N LYS A 621 -8.43 -21.35 -13.41
CA LYS A 621 -7.42 -20.30 -13.26
C LYS A 621 -6.36 -20.74 -12.27
N ARG A 622 -5.09 -20.75 -12.69
CA ARG A 622 -3.95 -21.02 -11.80
C ARG A 622 -3.85 -19.96 -10.73
N THR A 623 -3.85 -20.37 -9.47
CA THR A 623 -3.92 -19.43 -8.34
C THR A 623 -2.65 -18.59 -8.17
N ASP A 624 -1.51 -19.12 -8.63
CA ASP A 624 -0.19 -18.50 -8.57
C ASP A 624 0.14 -17.61 -9.78
N SER A 625 -0.79 -17.45 -10.73
CA SER A 625 -0.49 -16.84 -12.03
C SER A 625 -0.58 -15.31 -12.06
N ALA A 626 0.40 -14.68 -12.69
CA ALA A 626 0.30 -13.28 -13.12
C ALA A 626 -0.74 -13.13 -14.24
N TYR A 627 -1.29 -11.93 -14.38
CA TYR A 627 -2.12 -11.55 -15.51
C TYR A 627 -1.23 -11.18 -16.70
N ALA A 628 -1.56 -11.67 -17.89
CA ALA A 628 -0.80 -11.41 -19.12
C ALA A 628 -1.66 -10.60 -20.11
N PRO A 629 -1.60 -9.25 -20.07
CA PRO A 629 -2.48 -8.41 -20.87
C PRO A 629 -2.35 -8.67 -22.38
N GLY A 630 -3.47 -8.99 -23.03
CA GLY A 630 -3.55 -9.23 -24.48
C GLY A 630 -2.91 -10.54 -24.96
N GLU A 631 -2.30 -11.32 -24.07
CA GLU A 631 -1.66 -12.58 -24.41
C GLU A 631 -2.58 -13.77 -24.15
N ARG A 632 -2.39 -14.84 -24.92
CA ARG A 632 -3.01 -16.13 -24.63
C ARG A 632 -2.14 -16.90 -23.64
N SER A 633 -2.76 -17.40 -22.57
CA SER A 633 -2.04 -18.03 -21.48
C SER A 633 -2.62 -19.40 -21.14
N SER A 634 -1.73 -20.34 -20.80
CA SER A 634 -2.08 -21.64 -20.23
C SER A 634 -2.44 -21.56 -18.75
N ALA A 635 -2.24 -20.41 -18.10
CA ALA A 635 -2.66 -20.21 -16.72
C ALA A 635 -4.19 -20.16 -16.57
N TRP A 636 -4.90 -19.81 -17.64
CA TRP A 636 -6.36 -19.79 -17.68
C TRP A 636 -6.83 -20.78 -18.73
N LEU A 637 -7.44 -21.87 -18.28
CA LEU A 637 -7.89 -22.98 -19.11
C LEU A 637 -9.42 -22.98 -19.17
N LYS A 638 -10.01 -22.71 -20.33
CA LYS A 638 -11.47 -22.81 -20.54
C LYS A 638 -11.83 -24.23 -20.97
N VAL A 639 -12.87 -24.81 -20.37
CA VAL A 639 -13.49 -26.08 -20.77
C VAL A 639 -14.96 -25.82 -21.07
N LYS A 640 -15.42 -26.14 -22.28
CA LYS A 640 -16.80 -25.87 -22.74
C LYS A 640 -17.67 -27.13 -22.70
N ARG A 641 -18.93 -26.97 -22.31
CA ARG A 641 -19.96 -28.02 -22.31
C ARG A 641 -20.65 -28.15 -23.68
N ALA A 642 -20.94 -27.02 -24.31
CA ALA A 642 -21.48 -26.95 -25.66
C ALA A 642 -20.39 -26.44 -26.61
N LEU A 643 -20.28 -27.08 -27.78
CA LEU A 643 -19.26 -26.74 -28.76
C LEU A 643 -19.72 -25.51 -29.54
N HIS A 644 -19.26 -24.33 -29.15
CA HIS A 644 -19.48 -23.10 -29.89
C HIS A 644 -18.22 -22.77 -30.69
N GLN A 645 -18.41 -22.40 -31.95
CA GLN A 645 -17.35 -22.07 -32.88
C GLN A 645 -17.60 -20.68 -33.48
N GLU A 646 -16.60 -19.81 -33.37
CA GLU A 646 -16.56 -18.58 -34.15
C GLU A 646 -16.24 -18.91 -35.61
N VAL A 647 -16.94 -18.32 -36.56
CA VAL A 647 -16.77 -18.62 -37.97
C VAL A 647 -16.82 -17.34 -38.80
N VAL A 648 -16.04 -17.29 -39.87
CA VAL A 648 -16.05 -16.21 -40.85
C VAL A 648 -17.08 -16.53 -41.92
N VAL A 649 -18.02 -15.63 -42.18
CA VAL A 649 -19.04 -15.83 -43.22
C VAL A 649 -18.43 -15.52 -44.59
N VAL A 650 -18.44 -16.52 -45.47
CA VAL A 650 -17.79 -16.45 -46.80
C VAL A 650 -18.78 -16.49 -47.97
N GLY A 651 -20.02 -16.86 -47.71
CA GLY A 651 -21.07 -16.86 -48.72
C GLY A 651 -22.43 -17.22 -48.16
N VAL A 652 -23.43 -17.12 -49.01
CA VAL A 652 -24.82 -17.41 -48.68
C VAL A 652 -25.39 -18.33 -49.75
N ARG A 653 -26.00 -19.43 -49.31
CA ARG A 653 -26.74 -20.32 -50.19
C ARG A 653 -28.21 -19.96 -50.21
N THR A 654 -28.76 -19.87 -51.41
CA THR A 654 -30.19 -19.60 -51.65
C THR A 654 -30.96 -20.89 -51.86
N GLY A 655 -32.29 -20.85 -51.71
CA GLY A 655 -33.15 -22.01 -51.89
C GLY A 655 -34.62 -21.63 -51.82
N LYS A 656 -35.43 -22.34 -51.02
CA LYS A 656 -36.84 -21.96 -50.77
C LYS A 656 -37.01 -20.62 -50.03
N ARG A 657 -35.91 -20.08 -49.48
CA ARG A 657 -35.82 -18.79 -48.78
C ARG A 657 -34.66 -18.01 -49.38
N ASP A 658 -34.70 -16.68 -49.25
CA ASP A 658 -33.61 -15.76 -49.66
C ASP A 658 -32.26 -16.12 -49.03
N ILE A 659 -32.29 -16.68 -47.82
CA ILE A 659 -31.14 -17.26 -47.13
C ILE A 659 -31.56 -18.66 -46.65
N ALA A 660 -31.04 -19.70 -47.29
CA ALA A 660 -31.26 -21.08 -46.89
C ALA A 660 -30.18 -21.56 -45.89
N SER A 661 -28.93 -21.16 -46.11
CA SER A 661 -27.83 -21.39 -45.17
C SER A 661 -26.67 -20.43 -45.42
N LEU A 662 -25.89 -20.14 -44.37
CA LEU A 662 -24.61 -19.45 -44.50
C LEU A 662 -23.49 -20.45 -44.78
N LEU A 663 -22.58 -20.08 -45.68
CA LEU A 663 -21.32 -20.78 -45.95
C LEU A 663 -20.24 -20.13 -45.09
N VAL A 664 -19.51 -20.94 -44.33
CA VAL A 664 -18.60 -20.44 -43.30
C VAL A 664 -17.20 -21.02 -43.42
N ALA A 665 -16.21 -20.28 -42.95
CA ALA A 665 -14.79 -20.63 -42.96
C ALA A 665 -14.13 -20.35 -41.61
N VAL A 666 -13.02 -21.02 -41.34
CA VAL A 666 -12.17 -20.80 -40.16
C VAL A 666 -10.70 -20.78 -40.63
N PRO A 667 -9.89 -19.81 -40.20
CA PRO A 667 -8.45 -19.80 -40.47
C PRO A 667 -7.76 -21.08 -39.98
N ASP A 668 -6.84 -21.62 -40.76
CA ASP A 668 -5.92 -22.67 -40.33
C ASP A 668 -4.77 -22.10 -39.46
N ASP A 669 -3.85 -22.96 -39.06
CA ASP A 669 -2.77 -22.60 -38.14
C ASP A 669 -1.74 -21.65 -38.80
N GLU A 670 -1.75 -21.55 -40.13
CA GLU A 670 -0.95 -20.61 -40.94
C GLU A 670 -1.71 -19.29 -41.19
N GLY A 671 -2.98 -19.20 -40.76
CA GLY A 671 -3.84 -18.03 -40.92
C GLY A 671 -4.61 -17.99 -42.25
N GLU A 672 -4.54 -19.03 -43.07
CA GLU A 672 -5.31 -19.10 -44.32
C GLU A 672 -6.76 -19.54 -44.05
N LEU A 673 -7.74 -18.81 -44.62
CA LEU A 673 -9.15 -19.17 -44.47
C LEU A 673 -9.48 -20.49 -45.18
N ARG A 674 -9.98 -21.47 -44.44
CA ARG A 674 -10.44 -22.77 -44.96
C ARG A 674 -11.94 -22.94 -44.79
N TYR A 675 -12.60 -23.49 -45.82
CA TYR A 675 -14.03 -23.77 -45.78
C TYR A 675 -14.37 -24.75 -44.65
N ALA A 676 -15.28 -24.34 -43.76
CA ALA A 676 -15.62 -25.06 -42.54
C ALA A 676 -17.02 -25.68 -42.60
N GLY A 677 -17.90 -25.29 -43.52
CA GLY A 677 -19.20 -25.94 -43.74
C GLY A 677 -20.39 -24.98 -43.87
N ARG A 678 -21.56 -25.43 -43.41
CA ARG A 678 -22.85 -24.74 -43.57
C ARG A 678 -23.60 -24.55 -42.24
N VAL A 679 -24.28 -23.42 -42.14
CA VAL A 679 -25.16 -23.07 -41.00
C VAL A 679 -26.57 -22.82 -41.53
N GLY A 680 -27.50 -23.73 -41.27
CA GLY A 680 -28.84 -23.73 -41.87
C GLY A 680 -30.00 -23.56 -40.89
N THR A 681 -29.73 -23.47 -39.59
CA THR A 681 -30.76 -23.40 -38.53
C THR A 681 -30.39 -22.34 -37.49
N GLY A 682 -31.28 -22.02 -36.55
CA GLY A 682 -31.02 -21.04 -35.48
C GLY A 682 -31.34 -19.58 -35.84
N PHE A 683 -31.92 -19.32 -37.00
CA PHE A 683 -32.29 -17.97 -37.43
C PHE A 683 -33.75 -17.64 -37.12
N SER A 684 -34.02 -16.45 -36.59
CA SER A 684 -35.34 -15.82 -36.63
C SER A 684 -35.57 -15.12 -37.98
N ASN A 685 -36.83 -14.84 -38.33
CA ASN A 685 -37.15 -14.12 -39.57
C ASN A 685 -36.50 -12.72 -39.61
N ALA A 686 -36.43 -12.03 -38.47
CA ALA A 686 -35.77 -10.74 -38.36
C ALA A 686 -34.25 -10.84 -38.60
N GLN A 687 -33.62 -11.88 -38.04
CA GLN A 687 -32.18 -12.13 -38.25
C GLN A 687 -31.88 -12.43 -39.72
N LEU A 688 -32.70 -13.23 -40.41
CA LEU A 688 -32.49 -13.51 -41.84
C LEU A 688 -32.54 -12.24 -42.70
N ALA A 689 -33.47 -11.32 -42.41
CA ALA A 689 -33.55 -10.04 -43.11
C ALA A 689 -32.31 -9.17 -42.88
N ASP A 690 -31.85 -9.07 -41.63
CA ASP A 690 -30.66 -8.32 -41.24
C ASP A 690 -29.38 -8.87 -41.87
N ILE A 691 -29.15 -10.19 -41.75
CA ILE A 691 -28.03 -10.90 -42.36
C ILE A 691 -28.00 -10.64 -43.87
N GLY A 692 -29.15 -10.72 -44.54
CA GLY A 692 -29.27 -10.45 -45.97
C GLY A 692 -28.89 -9.03 -46.33
N ALA A 693 -29.37 -8.04 -45.59
CA ALA A 693 -29.05 -6.63 -45.80
C ALA A 693 -27.55 -6.35 -45.59
N LYS A 694 -26.94 -6.93 -44.56
CA LYS A 694 -25.52 -6.77 -44.23
C LYS A 694 -24.62 -7.39 -45.30
N LEU A 695 -24.89 -8.65 -45.66
CA LEU A 695 -24.04 -9.42 -46.57
C LEU A 695 -24.16 -8.96 -48.04
N ARG A 696 -25.32 -8.47 -48.49
CA ARG A 696 -25.46 -7.95 -49.87
C ARG A 696 -24.56 -6.74 -50.17
N ARG A 697 -24.18 -5.95 -49.14
CA ARG A 697 -23.31 -4.77 -49.29
C ARG A 697 -21.87 -5.13 -49.64
N ILE A 698 -21.45 -6.35 -49.30
CA ILE A 698 -20.07 -6.84 -49.47
C ILE A 698 -20.02 -8.04 -50.42
N GLN A 699 -21.01 -8.14 -51.32
CA GLN A 699 -21.10 -9.22 -52.29
C GLN A 699 -19.92 -9.16 -53.28
N ARG A 700 -19.38 -10.33 -53.64
CA ARG A 700 -18.31 -10.50 -54.63
C ARG A 700 -18.66 -11.58 -55.66
N ALA A 701 -17.95 -11.57 -56.79
CA ALA A 701 -18.24 -12.44 -57.92
C ALA A 701 -17.73 -13.89 -57.74
N THR A 702 -16.63 -14.08 -57.00
CA THR A 702 -15.95 -15.37 -56.85
C THR A 702 -15.87 -15.81 -55.39
N PRO A 703 -15.84 -17.11 -55.10
CA PRO A 703 -15.68 -17.60 -53.73
C PRO A 703 -14.35 -17.13 -53.13
N PRO A 704 -14.32 -16.68 -51.87
CA PRO A 704 -13.09 -16.22 -51.22
C PRO A 704 -12.20 -17.38 -50.75
N VAL A 705 -12.72 -18.61 -50.71
CA VAL A 705 -12.03 -19.85 -50.31
C VAL A 705 -12.44 -20.99 -51.23
N ASP A 706 -11.72 -22.12 -51.22
CA ASP A 706 -12.14 -23.32 -51.95
C ASP A 706 -13.38 -23.95 -51.29
N VAL A 707 -14.49 -24.03 -52.03
CA VAL A 707 -15.79 -24.54 -51.54
C VAL A 707 -16.25 -25.69 -52.42
N PRO A 708 -16.65 -26.84 -51.85
CA PRO A 708 -17.14 -27.97 -52.63
C PRO A 708 -18.29 -27.59 -53.58
N ALA A 709 -18.29 -28.18 -54.78
CA ALA A 709 -19.25 -27.83 -55.84
C ALA A 709 -20.73 -27.97 -55.40
N GLU A 710 -21.04 -28.91 -54.51
CA GLU A 710 -22.39 -29.09 -53.96
C GLU A 710 -22.84 -27.88 -53.13
N ASP A 711 -21.93 -27.28 -52.37
CA ASP A 711 -22.18 -26.16 -51.46
C ASP A 711 -22.07 -24.80 -52.17
N ALA A 712 -21.25 -24.74 -53.22
CA ALA A 712 -21.14 -23.59 -54.11
C ALA A 712 -22.37 -23.42 -55.02
N ARG A 713 -23.17 -24.47 -55.19
CA ARG A 713 -24.38 -24.43 -56.02
C ARG A 713 -25.45 -23.54 -55.39
N ASP A 714 -25.95 -22.60 -56.18
CA ASP A 714 -26.97 -21.61 -55.79
C ASP A 714 -26.50 -20.65 -54.67
N ALA A 715 -25.18 -20.43 -54.56
CA ALA A 715 -24.57 -19.53 -53.61
C ALA A 715 -24.13 -18.19 -54.25
N TRP A 716 -24.18 -17.13 -53.45
CA TRP A 716 -23.49 -15.87 -53.74
C TRP A 716 -22.45 -15.60 -52.66
N TRP A 717 -21.36 -14.96 -53.05
CA TRP A 717 -20.13 -14.85 -52.26
C TRP A 717 -20.02 -13.48 -51.62
N VAL A 718 -19.35 -13.42 -50.46
CA VAL A 718 -19.08 -12.16 -49.76
C VAL A 718 -17.61 -11.99 -49.45
N ILE A 719 -17.20 -10.75 -49.23
CA ILE A 719 -15.90 -10.43 -48.64
C ILE A 719 -15.87 -11.05 -47.22
N PRO A 720 -14.82 -11.78 -46.84
CA PRO A 720 -14.75 -12.47 -45.55
C PRO A 720 -14.43 -11.49 -44.41
N GLU A 721 -15.38 -10.59 -44.12
CA GLU A 721 -15.20 -9.47 -43.18
C GLU A 721 -15.93 -9.72 -41.85
N TYR A 722 -17.04 -10.47 -41.86
CA TYR A 722 -17.88 -10.64 -40.67
C TYR A 722 -17.67 -12.00 -40.00
N VAL A 723 -17.46 -11.93 -38.68
CA VAL A 723 -17.38 -13.09 -37.79
C VAL A 723 -18.74 -13.31 -37.13
N ALA A 724 -19.14 -14.57 -37.02
CA ALA A 724 -20.35 -15.01 -36.35
C ALA A 724 -20.04 -16.14 -35.37
N GLU A 725 -20.91 -16.34 -34.39
CA GLU A 725 -20.86 -17.51 -33.51
C GLU A 725 -21.94 -18.52 -33.87
N VAL A 726 -21.56 -19.78 -33.88
CA VAL A 726 -22.46 -20.92 -34.11
C VAL A 726 -22.32 -21.97 -33.02
N GLN A 727 -23.44 -22.58 -32.67
CA GLN A 727 -23.47 -23.76 -31.82
C GLN A 727 -23.39 -25.02 -32.69
N LEU A 728 -22.56 -25.98 -32.29
CA LEU A 728 -22.28 -27.22 -33.00
C LEU A 728 -22.67 -28.44 -32.16
N ALA A 729 -23.07 -29.52 -32.83
CA ALA A 729 -23.12 -30.85 -32.20
C ALA A 729 -21.74 -31.53 -32.17
N GLY A 730 -20.76 -31.02 -32.95
CA GLY A 730 -19.40 -31.56 -33.07
C GLY A 730 -18.64 -30.95 -34.24
N ALA A 731 -17.34 -31.25 -34.32
CA ALA A 731 -16.50 -31.03 -35.50
C ALA A 731 -16.05 -32.38 -36.08
N THR A 732 -15.83 -32.43 -37.40
CA THR A 732 -15.23 -33.60 -38.05
C THR A 732 -13.70 -33.53 -37.97
N ALA A 733 -13.02 -34.68 -38.14
CA ALA A 733 -11.55 -34.73 -38.18
C ALA A 733 -10.94 -33.85 -39.30
N GLU A 734 -11.72 -33.54 -40.34
CA GLU A 734 -11.34 -32.64 -41.43
C GLU A 734 -11.59 -31.15 -41.11
N LYS A 735 -11.77 -30.78 -39.83
CA LYS A 735 -12.09 -29.39 -39.42
C LYS A 735 -13.33 -28.85 -40.17
N LYS A 736 -14.44 -29.60 -40.14
CA LYS A 736 -15.77 -29.14 -40.60
C LYS A 736 -16.80 -29.13 -39.49
N VAL A 737 -17.66 -28.11 -39.49
CA VAL A 737 -18.77 -27.96 -38.54
C VAL A 737 -19.86 -29.01 -38.78
N ARG A 738 -20.41 -29.60 -37.71
CA ARG A 738 -21.50 -30.59 -37.78
C ARG A 738 -22.74 -30.08 -37.04
N GLN A 739 -23.88 -30.10 -37.75
CA GLN A 739 -25.18 -29.65 -37.23
C GLN A 739 -25.12 -28.25 -36.60
N ALA A 740 -24.56 -27.29 -37.34
CA ALA A 740 -24.38 -25.92 -36.85
C ALA A 740 -25.70 -25.13 -36.83
N SER A 741 -25.95 -24.41 -35.73
CA SER A 741 -27.04 -23.45 -35.57
C SER A 741 -26.51 -22.05 -35.26
N TRP A 742 -27.11 -21.04 -35.89
CA TRP A 742 -26.77 -19.63 -35.72
C TRP A 742 -27.03 -19.14 -34.29
N ARG A 743 -26.11 -18.34 -33.74
CA ARG A 743 -26.32 -17.61 -32.48
C ARG A 743 -26.34 -16.10 -32.68
N GLY A 744 -25.40 -15.55 -33.43
CA GLY A 744 -25.32 -14.11 -33.67
C GLY A 744 -24.02 -13.67 -34.30
N TRP A 745 -23.91 -12.37 -34.58
CA TRP A 745 -22.68 -11.74 -35.05
C TRP A 745 -21.70 -11.52 -33.89
N ARG A 746 -20.40 -11.58 -34.19
CA ARG A 746 -19.29 -11.20 -33.31
C ARG A 746 -18.60 -9.97 -33.92
N ASP A 747 -19.31 -8.85 -33.91
CA ASP A 747 -18.88 -7.60 -34.55
C ASP A 747 -17.59 -7.01 -33.93
N GLU A 748 -17.19 -7.48 -32.75
CA GLU A 748 -15.96 -7.11 -32.06
C GLU A 748 -14.72 -7.91 -32.48
N LYS A 749 -14.87 -8.94 -33.32
CA LYS A 749 -13.78 -9.85 -33.73
C LYS A 749 -13.34 -9.59 -35.16
N ASP A 750 -12.02 -9.60 -35.35
CA ASP A 750 -11.44 -9.62 -36.69
C ASP A 750 -11.39 -11.07 -37.23
N PRO A 751 -11.68 -11.30 -38.53
CA PRO A 751 -11.57 -12.62 -39.15
C PRO A 751 -10.23 -13.34 -38.90
N SER A 752 -9.13 -12.59 -38.79
CA SER A 752 -7.79 -13.13 -38.51
C SER A 752 -7.60 -13.63 -37.08
N GLU A 753 -8.55 -13.38 -36.17
CA GLU A 753 -8.54 -13.86 -34.78
C GLU A 753 -9.30 -15.18 -34.60
N VAL A 754 -10.11 -15.58 -35.59
CA VAL A 754 -10.94 -16.79 -35.53
C VAL A 754 -10.05 -18.02 -35.59
N ARG A 755 -10.23 -18.96 -34.67
CA ARG A 755 -9.50 -20.24 -34.62
C ARG A 755 -10.47 -21.37 -34.32
N TRP A 756 -10.10 -22.60 -34.66
CA TRP A 756 -10.83 -23.78 -34.20
C TRP A 756 -10.80 -23.85 -32.67
N GLU A 757 -11.97 -23.89 -32.04
CA GLU A 757 -12.13 -23.97 -30.59
C GLU A 757 -12.72 -25.31 -30.13
N VAL A 758 -12.88 -26.26 -31.07
CA VAL A 758 -13.76 -27.43 -30.97
C VAL A 758 -13.05 -28.71 -31.38
#